data_AF-A0A182K1C8-F1
#
_entry.id   AF-A0A182K1C8-F1
#
_cell.length_a   1.000
_cell.length_b   1.000
_cell.length_c   1.000
_cell.angle_alpha   90.00
_cell.angle_beta   90.00
_cell.angle_gamma   90.00
#
_symmetry.space_group_name_H-M   'P 1'
#
loop_
_entity.id
_entity.type
_entity.pdbx_description
1 polymer ?
#
loop_
_entity_poly.entity_id
_entity_poly.type
_entity_poly.pdbx_seq_one_letter_code
_entity_poly.pdbx_strand_id
1 'polypeptide(L)'
;MSSVLDERSIKVFTNGDASRVGIAAYEGSLDAAQLNSIYSRAMFNGTVYPEFLLHTSNHQATFHFNPPPHINQMVVTAFVFSSNGGLGIAEPIQWQRQQDIEIYLHIPYSARTLEPVTVDIYIVNNRAQKVDFVLVELLNKANEFSFLNNSGRTDATKKTVYGRLQPNEVQRTEFLIRPKKLGSITLKANAYTEGSVIARAETILRIVPESVQRTGSIVRLFNVDNSMQQVEDVKIPIPRTIDTGSEKITFSLNREQTQIASLTGSMLLDKLVQTDPFTMAMKASLTLEVLSLARLGWNERKALAERMMNESVTKVMSYGNADGSFTIPDRHQPSSACWDTVIAVQALISSNEHLGSDQLEATILNALEWLKSRQAADGHFCKDDGEQTELEGIEKTAHVLLIFQHMANHLWRFVSVINSARNYLLSSTSKLHEPYHLALVGHVFQLSLQRATGKENRSMINEKINHILAELLARKQRSSSGLKMWWNSAPSTPDLDATAYALMVMTSKQFLFDAAPIVNWIKGQPYRRAVSSTITPNSHVALRTLIDYAKQTTFQEKRYEAVIMAKDKSGVISRHELQHDSGSQVLVLPATTRTVSFSINGTISGAYTINYSYMESVTSQVQKFDIDVLRYGTSNEDYTDWRVCIRFLPKGFYEKTHMVTCEIAFPTGYIALDDSVDELNQLDDVVATVLKNDETQLSITFEEIGVQQKCFNVTGFRRNVETRQLPGTIKVFDLSDS
;
A
#
# COMPACT_ATOMS: atom_id res chain seq x y z
N MET A 1 -8.15 35.95 50.04
CA MET A 1 -7.08 36.24 49.07
C MET A 1 -7.64 37.23 48.07
N SER A 2 -6.88 38.25 47.69
CA SER A 2 -7.29 39.22 46.66
C SER A 2 -6.09 39.50 45.74
N SER A 3 -6.37 39.84 44.49
CA SER A 3 -5.37 40.28 43.52
C SER A 3 -5.71 41.66 43.00
N VAL A 4 -4.69 42.47 42.73
CA VAL A 4 -4.82 43.81 42.15
C VAL A 4 -3.83 43.91 41.00
N LEU A 5 -4.30 44.43 39.88
CA LEU A 5 -3.52 44.62 38.66
C LEU A 5 -3.14 46.10 38.54
N ASP A 6 -1.86 46.36 38.33
CA ASP A 6 -1.28 47.65 37.97
C ASP A 6 -0.60 47.48 36.60
N GLU A 7 -0.37 48.55 35.82
CA GLU A 7 -0.09 48.54 34.36
C GLU A 7 0.93 47.49 33.88
N ARG A 8 1.88 47.07 34.75
CA ARG A 8 2.86 46.00 34.48
C ARG A 8 3.13 45.06 35.67
N SER A 9 2.23 45.02 36.66
CA SER A 9 2.42 44.15 37.83
C SER A 9 1.12 43.62 38.41
N ILE A 10 1.12 42.37 38.85
CA ILE A 10 0.03 41.76 39.60
C ILE A 10 0.47 41.62 41.04
N LYS A 11 -0.28 42.24 41.95
CA LYS A 11 -0.09 42.12 43.39
C LYS A 11 -1.09 41.11 43.93
N VAL A 12 -0.61 40.12 44.66
CA VAL A 12 -1.41 39.07 45.27
C VAL A 12 -1.27 39.14 46.78
N PHE A 13 -2.40 39.19 47.49
CA PHE A 13 -2.48 39.30 48.95
C PHE A 13 -2.98 38.00 49.56
N THR A 14 -2.22 37.47 50.54
CA THR A 14 -2.50 36.17 51.19
C THR A 14 -2.73 36.36 52.69
N ASN A 15 -3.61 35.56 53.30
CA ASN A 15 -3.90 35.68 54.74
C ASN A 15 -2.96 34.86 55.64
N GLY A 16 -2.08 34.02 55.07
CA GLY A 16 -1.26 33.07 55.83
C GLY A 16 0.25 33.25 55.61
N ASP A 17 1.02 33.11 56.69
CA ASP A 17 2.49 33.10 56.65
C ASP A 17 3.03 31.90 55.85
N ALA A 18 4.12 32.12 55.10
CA ALA A 18 4.81 31.13 54.27
C ALA A 18 3.98 30.48 53.14
N SER A 19 2.99 31.20 52.60
CA SER A 19 2.20 30.74 51.46
C SER A 19 2.99 30.78 50.13
N ARG A 20 2.82 29.77 49.28
CA ARG A 20 3.32 29.80 47.88
C ARG A 20 2.24 30.35 46.98
N VAL A 21 2.58 31.34 46.15
CA VAL A 21 1.65 31.98 45.22
C VAL A 21 2.08 31.67 43.79
N GLY A 22 1.12 31.32 42.93
CA GLY A 22 1.28 31.17 41.49
C GLY A 22 0.24 31.98 40.72
N ILE A 23 0.57 32.32 39.46
CA ILE A 23 -0.33 32.99 38.53
C ILE A 23 -0.42 32.20 37.22
N ALA A 24 -1.59 32.22 36.59
CA ALA A 24 -1.82 31.69 35.25
C ALA A 24 -2.50 32.77 34.40
N ALA A 25 -1.95 33.04 33.22
CA ALA A 25 -2.45 34.02 32.27
C ALA A 25 -2.97 33.32 31.00
N TYR A 26 -4.18 33.70 30.58
CA TYR A 26 -4.86 33.18 29.40
C TYR A 26 -4.99 34.29 28.36
N GLU A 27 -4.75 33.97 27.09
CA GLU A 27 -5.03 34.88 25.97
C GLU A 27 -6.53 34.89 25.64
N GLY A 28 -7.14 36.07 25.55
CA GLY A 28 -8.58 36.23 25.30
C GLY A 28 -9.44 36.17 26.57
N SER A 29 -10.76 36.00 26.40
CA SER A 29 -11.74 35.88 27.49
C SER A 29 -12.09 34.42 27.79
N LEU A 30 -12.16 34.05 29.06
CA LEU A 30 -12.63 32.73 29.49
C LEU A 30 -14.15 32.64 29.39
N ASP A 31 -14.68 31.55 28.82
CA ASP A 31 -16.11 31.27 28.84
C ASP A 31 -16.58 30.70 30.19
N ALA A 32 -17.90 30.62 30.39
CA ALA A 32 -18.49 30.15 31.65
C ALA A 32 -18.12 28.69 31.99
N ALA A 33 -17.90 27.83 30.98
CA ALA A 33 -17.53 26.43 31.19
C ALA A 33 -16.06 26.30 31.59
N GLN A 34 -15.18 27.12 31.01
CA GLN A 34 -13.76 27.23 31.36
C GLN A 34 -13.57 27.79 32.76
N LEU A 35 -14.32 28.84 33.12
CA LEU A 35 -14.37 29.38 34.48
C LEU A 35 -14.81 28.31 35.48
N ASN A 36 -15.89 27.58 35.18
CA ASN A 36 -16.38 26.50 36.04
C ASN A 36 -15.35 25.37 36.17
N SER A 37 -14.61 25.04 35.10
CA SER A 37 -13.52 24.05 35.14
C SER A 37 -12.36 24.49 36.04
N ILE A 38 -11.97 25.77 35.98
CA ILE A 38 -10.91 26.33 36.84
C ILE A 38 -11.36 26.28 38.30
N TYR A 39 -12.59 26.69 38.61
CA TYR A 39 -13.10 26.70 39.98
C TYR A 39 -13.39 25.32 40.57
N SER A 40 -13.92 24.38 39.77
CA SER A 40 -14.37 23.07 40.26
C SER A 40 -13.31 21.98 40.19
N ARG A 41 -12.34 22.09 39.27
CA ARG A 41 -11.35 21.03 38.99
C ARG A 41 -9.89 21.47 39.11
N ALA A 42 -9.63 22.76 39.35
CA ALA A 42 -8.28 23.34 39.35
C ALA A 42 -7.49 23.00 38.06
N MET A 43 -8.19 22.88 36.93
CA MET A 43 -7.61 22.55 35.62
C MET A 43 -7.42 23.82 34.81
N PHE A 44 -6.16 24.14 34.50
CA PHE A 44 -5.78 25.27 33.66
C PHE A 44 -5.57 24.77 32.22
N ASN A 45 -6.39 25.20 31.27
CA ASN A 45 -6.33 24.75 29.88
C ASN A 45 -5.92 25.92 28.98
N GLY A 46 -4.62 26.09 28.73
CA GLY A 46 -4.07 27.19 27.93
C GLY A 46 -2.54 27.26 27.98
N THR A 47 -1.92 28.07 27.10
CA THR A 47 -0.48 28.34 27.13
C THR A 47 -0.12 29.17 28.36
N VAL A 48 0.47 28.53 29.36
CA VAL A 48 0.93 29.17 30.60
C VAL A 48 2.24 29.91 30.33
N TYR A 49 2.21 31.25 30.39
CA TYR A 49 3.42 32.08 30.48
C TYR A 49 3.93 32.06 31.94
N PRO A 50 5.26 32.04 32.17
CA PRO A 50 5.95 31.19 33.15
C PRO A 50 5.37 31.17 34.57
N GLU A 51 5.41 29.99 35.19
CA GLU A 51 5.18 29.77 36.63
C GLU A 51 6.21 30.57 37.44
N PHE A 52 5.78 31.70 38.01
CA PHE A 52 6.56 32.37 39.04
C PHE A 52 6.04 31.88 40.39
N LEU A 53 6.84 31.07 41.09
CA LEU A 53 6.60 30.71 42.49
C LEU A 53 7.41 31.68 43.36
N LEU A 54 6.71 32.56 44.07
CA LEU A 54 7.32 33.46 45.05
C LEU A 54 6.86 33.08 46.46
N HIS A 55 7.81 33.12 47.41
CA HIS A 55 7.48 33.15 48.82
C HIS A 55 6.96 34.54 49.17
N THR A 56 5.88 34.61 49.93
CA THR A 56 5.32 35.90 50.36
C THR A 56 6.27 36.60 51.32
N SER A 57 6.55 37.88 51.05
CA SER A 57 7.19 38.80 51.98
C SER A 57 6.12 39.74 52.51
N ASN A 58 5.88 39.77 53.83
CA ASN A 58 4.80 40.57 54.45
C ASN A 58 3.41 40.32 53.82
N HIS A 59 3.03 39.05 53.66
CA HIS A 59 1.71 38.63 53.14
C HIS A 59 1.39 39.10 51.70
N GLN A 60 2.40 39.58 50.95
CA GLN A 60 2.25 40.09 49.60
C GLN A 60 3.27 39.45 48.66
N ALA A 61 2.83 39.13 47.45
CA ALA A 61 3.69 38.75 46.32
C ALA A 61 3.38 39.67 45.12
N THR A 62 4.43 40.12 44.42
CA THR A 62 4.29 40.96 43.22
C THR A 62 4.92 40.25 42.02
N PHE A 63 4.14 40.09 40.96
CA PHE A 63 4.57 39.47 39.71
C PHE A 63 4.67 40.52 38.61
N HIS A 64 5.80 40.56 37.91
CA HIS A 64 5.98 41.39 36.73
C HIS A 64 5.87 40.53 35.48
N PHE A 65 5.04 40.94 34.53
CA PHE A 65 4.89 40.26 33.25
C PHE A 65 4.94 41.26 32.10
N ASN A 66 5.54 40.85 30.98
CA ASN A 66 5.57 41.61 29.73
C ASN A 66 4.75 40.86 28.67
N PRO A 67 3.50 41.27 28.41
CA PRO A 67 2.64 40.58 27.45
C PRO A 67 3.20 40.70 26.02
N PRO A 68 3.22 39.61 25.22
CA PRO A 68 3.64 39.65 23.82
C PRO A 68 2.88 40.67 22.99
N PRO A 69 3.47 41.32 21.96
CA PRO A 69 2.87 42.47 21.29
C PRO A 69 1.52 42.23 20.60
N HIS A 70 1.16 40.99 20.24
CA HIS A 70 -0.09 40.65 19.58
C HIS A 70 -1.27 40.44 20.56
N ILE A 71 -1.02 40.35 21.87
CA ILE A 71 -2.07 40.03 22.86
C ILE A 71 -2.74 41.31 23.39
N ASN A 72 -3.99 41.54 22.99
CA ASN A 72 -4.76 42.74 23.37
C ASN A 72 -5.69 42.53 24.58
N GLN A 73 -6.03 41.28 24.89
CA GLN A 73 -6.85 40.93 26.05
C GLN A 73 -6.30 39.66 26.70
N MET A 74 -6.25 39.63 28.04
CA MET A 74 -5.88 38.43 28.80
C MET A 74 -6.74 38.30 30.04
N VAL A 75 -7.00 37.06 30.45
CA VAL A 75 -7.54 36.78 31.78
C VAL A 75 -6.41 36.26 32.66
N VAL A 76 -6.18 36.91 33.79
CA VAL A 76 -5.18 36.52 34.76
C VAL A 76 -5.86 35.95 35.99
N THR A 77 -5.43 34.75 36.38
CA THR A 77 -5.89 34.03 37.58
C THR A 77 -4.72 33.80 38.51
N ALA A 78 -4.97 33.84 39.82
CA ALA A 78 -3.95 33.58 40.83
C ALA A 78 -4.43 32.46 41.77
N PHE A 79 -3.49 31.65 42.23
CA PHE A 79 -3.76 30.65 43.27
C PHE A 79 -2.68 30.69 44.35
N VAL A 80 -3.06 30.28 45.55
CA VAL A 80 -2.20 30.19 46.72
C VAL A 80 -2.29 28.80 47.31
N PHE A 81 -1.16 28.24 47.72
CA PHE A 81 -1.11 27.01 48.49
C PHE A 81 -0.32 27.21 49.77
N SER A 82 -0.90 26.84 50.91
CA SER A 82 -0.22 26.81 52.20
C SER A 82 -0.53 25.53 52.97
N SER A 83 0.39 25.11 53.83
CA SER A 83 0.23 23.91 54.65
C SER A 83 -0.98 23.97 55.59
N ASN A 84 -1.32 25.18 56.06
CA ASN A 84 -2.36 25.39 57.06
C ASN A 84 -3.70 25.82 56.45
N GLY A 85 -3.67 26.51 55.31
CA GLY A 85 -4.86 27.07 54.65
C GLY A 85 -5.29 26.33 53.38
N GLY A 86 -4.58 25.30 52.95
CA GLY A 86 -4.89 24.54 51.73
C GLY A 86 -4.68 25.34 50.45
N LEU A 87 -5.41 24.97 49.39
CA LEU A 87 -5.43 25.64 48.08
C LEU A 87 -6.54 26.72 48.07
N GLY A 88 -6.18 27.95 47.71
CA GLY A 88 -7.11 29.05 47.45
C GLY A 88 -6.93 29.58 46.04
N ILE A 89 -8.03 29.88 45.34
CA ILE A 89 -8.04 30.47 44.00
C ILE A 89 -8.66 31.87 44.10
N ALA A 90 -8.00 32.88 43.52
CA ALA A 90 -8.51 34.24 43.45
C ALA A 90 -9.44 34.42 42.26
N GLU A 91 -10.33 35.42 42.34
CA GLU A 91 -11.18 35.78 41.20
C GLU A 91 -10.33 36.24 39.99
N PRO A 92 -10.63 35.74 38.77
CA PRO A 92 -9.96 36.14 37.54
C PRO A 92 -10.09 37.63 37.30
N ILE A 93 -8.98 38.26 36.95
CA ILE A 93 -8.92 39.67 36.56
C ILE A 93 -8.73 39.74 35.05
N GLN A 94 -9.56 40.54 34.39
CA GLN A 94 -9.36 40.85 32.98
C GLN A 94 -8.33 41.97 32.85
N TRP A 95 -7.28 41.69 32.09
CA TRP A 95 -6.33 42.69 31.61
C TRP A 95 -6.67 43.02 30.17
N GLN A 96 -6.91 44.29 29.89
CA GLN A 96 -7.05 44.79 28.53
C GLN A 96 -5.89 45.71 28.22
N ARG A 97 -5.26 45.50 27.07
CA ARG A 97 -4.27 46.44 26.58
C ARG A 97 -4.99 47.69 26.10
N GLN A 98 -4.83 48.78 26.84
CA GLN A 98 -5.31 50.08 26.41
C GLN A 98 -4.31 50.64 25.39
N GLN A 99 -4.51 50.30 24.12
CA GLN A 99 -3.79 50.89 23.01
C GLN A 99 -4.67 51.95 22.34
N ASP A 100 -4.27 53.19 22.51
CA ASP A 100 -4.93 54.31 21.87
C ASP A 100 -4.79 54.29 20.33
N ILE A 101 -3.76 53.61 19.82
CA ILE A 101 -3.51 53.42 18.40
C ILE A 101 -3.21 51.93 18.18
N GLU A 102 -3.96 51.30 17.28
CA GLU A 102 -3.88 49.87 16.98
C GLU A 102 -3.39 49.63 15.55
N ILE A 103 -2.84 48.45 15.31
CA ILE A 103 -2.35 48.03 13.98
C ILE A 103 -2.79 46.60 13.67
N TYR A 104 -3.32 46.38 12.48
CA TYR A 104 -3.78 45.09 11.99
C TYR A 104 -3.09 44.74 10.67
N LEU A 105 -2.65 43.49 10.54
CA LEU A 105 -2.11 42.94 9.29
C LEU A 105 -3.18 42.11 8.61
N HIS A 106 -3.54 42.48 7.39
CA HIS A 106 -4.43 41.71 6.53
C HIS A 106 -3.62 41.13 5.37
N ILE A 107 -3.67 39.81 5.24
CA ILE A 107 -2.89 39.02 4.27
C ILE A 107 -3.76 37.90 3.71
N PRO A 108 -3.44 37.39 2.50
CA PRO A 108 -4.10 36.20 1.99
C PRO A 108 -3.78 34.97 2.85
N TYR A 109 -4.67 33.98 2.83
CA TYR A 109 -4.53 32.73 3.58
C TYR A 109 -3.21 32.00 3.26
N SER A 110 -2.81 31.99 1.99
CA SER A 110 -1.54 31.43 1.52
C SER A 110 -1.09 32.11 0.24
N ALA A 111 0.19 31.96 -0.10
CA ALA A 111 0.76 32.49 -1.34
C ALA A 111 1.71 31.48 -1.98
N ARG A 112 1.88 31.54 -3.30
CA ARG A 112 2.84 30.67 -4.00
C ARG A 112 4.25 31.25 -3.99
N THR A 113 5.23 30.39 -4.21
CA THR A 113 6.63 30.81 -4.32
C THR A 113 6.80 31.63 -5.61
N LEU A 114 7.55 32.73 -5.56
CA LEU A 114 7.81 33.69 -6.67
C LEU A 114 6.70 34.71 -6.97
N GLU A 115 5.49 34.54 -6.42
CA GLU A 115 4.39 35.50 -6.62
C GLU A 115 4.52 36.74 -5.72
N PRO A 116 4.20 37.95 -6.22
CA PRO A 116 3.95 39.13 -5.41
C PRO A 116 2.78 38.93 -4.46
N VAL A 117 2.96 39.26 -3.18
CA VAL A 117 1.92 39.23 -2.15
C VAL A 117 1.70 40.64 -1.62
N THR A 118 0.45 41.05 -1.52
CA THR A 118 0.04 42.28 -0.84
C THR A 118 -0.08 42.03 0.66
N VAL A 119 0.56 42.88 1.45
CA VAL A 119 0.42 42.92 2.91
C VAL A 119 -0.19 44.26 3.26
N ASP A 120 -1.48 44.24 3.60
CA ASP A 120 -2.21 45.42 4.02
C ASP A 120 -2.07 45.63 5.50
N ILE A 121 -1.75 46.85 5.87
CA ILE A 121 -1.61 47.27 7.25
C ILE A 121 -2.66 48.35 7.53
N TYR A 122 -3.59 48.05 8.42
CA TYR A 122 -4.58 49.00 8.91
C TYR A 122 -4.10 49.57 10.23
N ILE A 123 -4.18 50.89 10.37
CA ILE A 123 -3.86 51.58 11.61
C ILE A 123 -5.07 52.35 12.05
N VAL A 124 -5.46 52.12 13.30
CA VAL A 124 -6.68 52.70 13.89
C VAL A 124 -6.25 53.68 14.96
N ASN A 125 -6.71 54.92 14.87
CA ASN A 125 -6.54 55.91 15.93
C ASN A 125 -7.81 55.98 16.78
N ASN A 126 -7.81 55.35 17.95
CA ASN A 126 -8.94 55.36 18.88
C ASN A 126 -8.97 56.63 19.76
N ARG A 127 -8.06 57.59 19.54
CA ARG A 127 -8.04 58.87 20.27
C ARG A 127 -9.03 59.86 19.67
N ALA A 128 -9.58 60.71 20.53
CA ALA A 128 -10.26 61.94 20.13
C ALA A 128 -9.30 63.05 19.65
N GLN A 129 -8.02 62.73 19.41
CA GLN A 129 -6.97 63.67 19.03
C GLN A 129 -6.27 63.23 17.75
N LYS A 130 -5.82 64.22 16.98
CA LYS A 130 -5.06 64.01 15.74
C LYS A 130 -3.63 63.57 16.07
N VAL A 131 -3.08 62.68 15.25
CA VAL A 131 -1.68 62.28 15.28
C VAL A 131 -1.00 62.80 14.01
N ASP A 132 -0.19 63.85 14.14
CA ASP A 132 0.44 64.54 13.00
C ASP A 132 1.61 63.77 12.38
N PHE A 133 2.14 62.77 13.08
CA PHE A 133 3.26 61.97 12.61
C PHE A 133 3.08 60.50 13.02
N VAL A 134 2.84 59.64 12.03
CA VAL A 134 2.86 58.18 12.18
C VAL A 134 3.75 57.57 11.12
N LEU A 135 4.62 56.68 11.56
CA LEU A 135 5.54 55.93 10.71
C LEU A 135 5.23 54.44 10.84
N VAL A 136 4.92 53.80 9.73
CA VAL A 136 4.55 52.37 9.65
C VAL A 136 5.70 51.61 9.04
N GLU A 137 6.16 50.56 9.71
CA GLU A 137 7.29 49.77 9.28
C GLU A 137 6.96 48.28 9.22
N LEU A 138 7.15 47.66 8.04
CA LEU A 138 7.14 46.21 7.88
C LEU A 138 8.58 45.68 7.92
N LEU A 139 8.85 44.70 8.79
CA LEU A 139 10.18 44.17 9.08
C LEU A 139 10.49 42.88 8.29
N ASN A 140 11.71 42.76 7.81
CA ASN A 140 12.27 41.60 7.10
C ASN A 140 13.69 41.26 7.62
N LYS A 141 13.86 41.19 8.94
CA LYS A 141 15.20 40.98 9.54
C LYS A 141 15.83 39.63 9.18
N ALA A 142 15.01 38.60 8.97
CA ALA A 142 15.45 37.26 8.60
C ALA A 142 15.64 37.07 7.07
N ASN A 143 15.43 38.12 6.27
CA ASN A 143 15.59 38.12 4.81
C ASN A 143 14.77 37.01 4.11
N GLU A 144 13.55 36.76 4.60
CA GLU A 144 12.68 35.65 4.15
C GLU A 144 11.82 36.04 2.93
N PHE A 145 11.71 37.34 2.67
CA PHE A 145 11.04 37.91 1.51
C PHE A 145 11.82 39.10 0.96
N SER A 146 11.35 39.72 -0.12
CA SER A 146 11.90 40.96 -0.69
C SER A 146 10.79 41.96 -0.92
N PHE A 147 11.03 43.24 -0.65
CA PHE A 147 10.05 44.28 -0.94
C PHE A 147 10.05 44.60 -2.43
N LEU A 148 8.86 44.60 -3.04
CA LEU A 148 8.67 45.09 -4.39
C LEU A 148 8.57 46.62 -4.36
N ASN A 149 8.96 47.26 -5.47
CA ASN A 149 9.06 48.72 -5.60
C ASN A 149 10.02 49.34 -4.56
N ASN A 150 11.22 48.75 -4.42
CA ASN A 150 12.26 49.20 -3.50
C ASN A 150 13.59 49.47 -4.23
N SER A 151 13.53 50.19 -5.35
CA SER A 151 14.70 50.59 -6.16
C SER A 151 15.68 49.45 -6.49
N GLY A 152 15.16 48.23 -6.69
CA GLY A 152 15.96 47.03 -7.00
C GLY A 152 16.64 46.36 -5.81
N ARG A 153 16.56 46.90 -4.59
CA ARG A 153 17.17 46.27 -3.40
C ARG A 153 16.35 45.09 -2.88
N THR A 154 16.91 43.89 -2.99
CA THR A 154 16.30 42.64 -2.52
C THR A 154 16.66 42.27 -1.08
N ASP A 155 17.57 43.00 -0.44
CA ASP A 155 18.16 42.75 0.87
C ASP A 155 17.61 43.67 1.98
N ALA A 156 16.61 44.49 1.67
CA ALA A 156 16.08 45.46 2.62
C ALA A 156 15.46 44.76 3.84
N THR A 157 15.96 45.12 5.01
CA THR A 157 15.55 44.55 6.30
C THR A 157 14.28 45.17 6.86
N LYS A 158 13.79 46.26 6.24
CA LYS A 158 12.55 46.95 6.57
C LYS A 158 12.10 47.86 5.43
N LYS A 159 10.79 48.16 5.37
CA LYS A 159 10.22 49.21 4.51
C LYS A 159 9.31 50.08 5.34
N THR A 160 9.32 51.38 5.07
CA THR A 160 8.64 52.39 5.89
C THR A 160 7.70 53.24 5.06
N VAL A 161 6.54 53.56 5.62
CA VAL A 161 5.56 54.51 5.04
C VAL A 161 5.19 55.54 6.09
N TYR A 162 5.04 56.79 5.66
CA TYR A 162 4.71 57.92 6.51
C TYR A 162 3.23 58.32 6.34
N GLY A 163 2.56 58.66 7.43
CA GLY A 163 1.15 59.03 7.45
C GLY A 163 0.78 59.95 8.59
N ARG A 164 -0.51 60.30 8.65
CA ARG A 164 -1.15 61.12 9.69
C ARG A 164 -2.52 60.52 9.97
N LEU A 165 -2.95 60.53 11.21
CA LEU A 165 -4.25 59.97 11.62
C LEU A 165 -5.13 61.06 12.21
N GLN A 166 -6.36 61.19 11.72
CA GLN A 166 -7.41 61.99 12.33
C GLN A 166 -8.00 61.25 13.54
N PRO A 167 -8.74 61.95 14.43
CA PRO A 167 -9.46 61.31 15.51
C PRO A 167 -10.42 60.22 15.02
N ASN A 168 -10.41 59.05 15.65
CA ASN A 168 -11.29 57.91 15.32
C ASN A 168 -11.21 57.43 13.85
N GLU A 169 -10.06 57.64 13.19
CA GLU A 169 -9.84 57.25 11.79
C GLU A 169 -9.14 55.88 11.68
N VAL A 170 -9.43 55.17 10.58
CA VAL A 170 -8.68 54.00 10.13
C VAL A 170 -7.96 54.33 8.83
N GLN A 171 -6.64 54.15 8.79
CA GLN A 171 -5.82 54.35 7.61
C GLN A 171 -5.19 53.03 7.13
N ARG A 172 -5.26 52.77 5.81
CA ARG A 172 -4.63 51.60 5.16
C ARG A 172 -3.28 51.98 4.56
N THR A 173 -2.30 51.10 4.69
CA THR A 173 -1.02 51.15 3.99
C THR A 173 -0.70 49.79 3.37
N GLU A 174 -0.31 49.78 2.10
CA GLU A 174 0.00 48.56 1.34
C GLU A 174 1.52 48.33 1.25
N PHE A 175 1.94 47.09 1.52
CA PHE A 175 3.31 46.61 1.28
C PHE A 175 3.30 45.42 0.31
N LEU A 176 3.91 45.58 -0.86
CA LEU A 176 4.14 44.49 -1.80
C LEU A 176 5.43 43.74 -1.47
N ILE A 177 5.34 42.43 -1.28
CA ILE A 177 6.48 41.55 -0.98
C ILE A 177 6.56 40.36 -1.93
N ARG A 178 7.75 39.78 -2.11
CA ARG A 178 7.96 38.49 -2.80
C ARG A 178 8.69 37.52 -1.87
N PRO A 179 8.07 36.38 -1.50
CA PRO A 179 8.68 35.34 -0.66
C PRO A 179 9.95 34.73 -1.28
N LYS A 180 10.92 34.36 -0.43
CA LYS A 180 12.17 33.67 -0.83
C LYS A 180 12.26 32.22 -0.32
N LYS A 181 11.43 31.84 0.65
CA LYS A 181 11.40 30.50 1.24
C LYS A 181 10.00 29.89 1.19
N LEU A 182 9.95 28.57 1.12
CA LEU A 182 8.74 27.77 1.30
C LEU A 182 8.35 27.67 2.79
N GLY A 183 7.08 27.38 3.07
CA GLY A 183 6.56 27.20 4.43
C GLY A 183 6.18 28.51 5.10
N SER A 184 6.27 28.58 6.42
CA SER A 184 5.77 29.71 7.21
C SER A 184 6.75 30.90 7.24
N ILE A 185 6.28 32.08 6.83
CA ILE A 185 6.97 33.39 6.95
C ILE A 185 6.26 34.22 8.01
N THR A 186 7.01 34.75 8.97
CA THR A 186 6.45 35.60 10.03
C THR A 186 6.56 37.07 9.65
N LEU A 187 5.42 37.73 9.47
CA LEU A 187 5.33 39.15 9.13
C LEU A 187 5.18 39.99 10.40
N LYS A 188 6.01 41.02 10.55
CA LYS A 188 6.04 41.90 11.74
C LYS A 188 5.94 43.35 11.35
N ALA A 189 4.92 44.04 11.86
CA ALA A 189 4.72 45.46 11.63
C ALA A 189 4.79 46.28 12.92
N ASN A 190 5.39 47.46 12.83
CA ASN A 190 5.49 48.43 13.92
C ASN A 190 4.97 49.79 13.46
N ALA A 191 4.26 50.50 14.34
CA ALA A 191 3.92 51.90 14.16
C ALA A 191 4.69 52.77 15.17
N TYR A 192 5.16 53.94 14.73
CA TYR A 192 5.94 54.88 15.53
C TYR A 192 5.36 56.29 15.46
N THR A 193 5.45 57.01 16.57
CA THR A 193 5.25 58.47 16.64
C THR A 193 6.41 59.07 17.44
N GLU A 194 7.01 60.15 16.94
CA GLU A 194 8.12 60.86 17.60
C GLU A 194 9.28 59.92 18.05
N GLY A 195 9.53 58.85 17.29
CA GLY A 195 10.58 57.86 17.58
C GLY A 195 10.20 56.77 18.59
N SER A 196 9.02 56.85 19.21
CA SER A 196 8.50 55.84 20.13
C SER A 196 7.58 54.85 19.41
N VAL A 197 7.71 53.55 19.70
CA VAL A 197 6.79 52.53 19.16
C VAL A 197 5.45 52.64 19.87
N ILE A 198 4.39 52.89 19.12
CA ILE A 198 3.02 53.06 19.62
C ILE A 198 2.15 51.81 19.42
N ALA A 199 2.39 51.03 18.37
CA ALA A 199 1.64 49.81 18.08
C ALA A 199 2.51 48.76 17.38
N ARG A 200 2.16 47.47 17.51
CA ARG A 200 2.84 46.35 16.87
C ARG A 200 1.84 45.26 16.49
N ALA A 201 2.06 44.58 15.36
CA ALA A 201 1.32 43.39 14.98
C ALA A 201 2.22 42.34 14.33
N GLU A 202 1.80 41.08 14.45
CA GLU A 202 2.51 39.93 13.91
C GLU A 202 1.51 38.94 13.32
N THR A 203 1.82 38.37 12.16
CA THR A 203 1.00 37.32 11.51
C THR A 203 1.88 36.33 10.75
N ILE A 204 1.32 35.19 10.33
CA ILE A 204 2.03 34.12 9.63
C ILE A 204 1.48 33.98 8.21
N LEU A 205 2.33 34.21 7.21
CA LEU A 205 2.05 33.95 5.81
C LEU A 205 2.54 32.54 5.42
N ARG A 206 1.65 31.69 4.90
CA ARG A 206 1.98 30.32 4.47
C ARG A 206 2.36 30.29 2.99
N ILE A 207 3.58 29.86 2.68
CA ILE A 207 4.07 29.74 1.31
C ILE A 207 3.98 28.30 0.80
N VAL A 208 3.17 28.11 -0.24
CA VAL A 208 2.98 26.82 -0.91
C VAL A 208 3.83 26.72 -2.19
N PRO A 209 4.33 25.52 -2.54
CA PRO A 209 4.99 25.30 -3.83
C PRO A 209 3.98 25.35 -4.98
N GLU A 210 4.46 25.66 -6.19
CA GLU A 210 3.67 25.55 -7.42
C GLU A 210 3.62 24.11 -7.96
N SER A 211 4.53 23.25 -7.48
CA SER A 211 4.75 21.89 -7.97
C SER A 211 3.76 20.86 -7.43
N VAL A 212 3.51 19.81 -8.21
CA VAL A 212 2.61 18.69 -7.85
C VAL A 212 3.45 17.48 -7.45
N GLN A 213 3.01 16.78 -6.39
CA GLN A 213 3.64 15.54 -5.96
C GLN A 213 3.34 14.41 -6.96
N ARG A 214 4.37 13.76 -7.45
CA ARG A 214 4.28 12.51 -8.22
C ARG A 214 4.74 11.36 -7.36
N THR A 215 4.09 10.21 -7.54
CA THR A 215 4.48 8.96 -6.90
C THR A 215 4.62 7.86 -7.95
N GLY A 216 5.42 6.85 -7.66
CA GLY A 216 5.52 5.67 -8.49
C GLY A 216 6.16 4.51 -7.74
N SER A 217 5.97 3.31 -8.26
CA SER A 217 6.52 2.09 -7.68
C SER A 217 7.09 1.17 -8.77
N ILE A 218 8.18 0.47 -8.43
CA ILE A 218 8.78 -0.56 -9.27
C ILE A 218 8.81 -1.85 -8.45
N VAL A 219 8.07 -2.86 -8.89
CA VAL A 219 8.03 -4.19 -8.26
C VAL A 219 8.81 -5.19 -9.10
N ARG A 220 9.63 -6.01 -8.44
CA ARG A 220 10.37 -7.12 -9.06
C ARG A 220 10.31 -8.35 -8.17
N LEU A 221 10.10 -9.50 -8.80
CA LEU A 221 10.00 -10.81 -8.17
C LEU A 221 11.36 -11.51 -8.22
N PHE A 222 11.68 -12.28 -7.19
CA PHE A 222 12.86 -13.13 -7.13
C PHE A 222 12.53 -14.46 -6.48
N ASN A 223 13.18 -15.53 -6.94
CA ASN A 223 13.12 -16.86 -6.35
C ASN A 223 14.53 -17.45 -6.41
N VAL A 224 15.11 -17.68 -5.24
CA VAL A 224 16.48 -18.17 -5.11
C VAL A 224 16.45 -19.37 -4.17
N ASP A 225 16.98 -20.49 -4.63
CA ASP A 225 17.14 -21.72 -3.84
C ASP A 225 18.61 -22.12 -3.88
N ASN A 226 19.31 -21.93 -2.75
CA ASN A 226 20.75 -22.13 -2.60
C ASN A 226 21.57 -21.60 -3.80
N SER A 227 21.20 -20.41 -4.27
CA SER A 227 21.76 -19.78 -5.47
C SER A 227 21.89 -18.26 -5.26
N MET A 228 22.32 -17.54 -6.28
CA MET A 228 22.39 -16.07 -6.27
C MET A 228 21.58 -15.52 -7.44
N GLN A 229 20.81 -14.46 -7.18
CA GLN A 229 20.19 -13.64 -8.21
C GLN A 229 20.65 -12.20 -8.07
N GLN A 230 21.06 -11.59 -9.19
CA GLN A 230 21.52 -10.22 -9.23
C GLN A 230 20.79 -9.46 -10.34
N VAL A 231 20.33 -8.26 -10.00
CA VAL A 231 19.72 -7.30 -10.92
C VAL A 231 20.49 -6.00 -10.79
N GLU A 232 21.16 -5.60 -11.86
CA GLU A 232 21.96 -4.39 -11.89
C GLU A 232 21.18 -3.21 -12.47
N ASP A 233 21.46 -2.03 -11.92
CA ASP A 233 21.06 -0.73 -12.46
C ASP A 233 19.57 -0.59 -12.83
N VAL A 234 18.69 -0.98 -11.90
CA VAL A 234 17.26 -0.68 -12.02
C VAL A 234 17.06 0.83 -12.00
N LYS A 235 16.70 1.39 -13.15
CA LYS A 235 16.52 2.84 -13.34
C LYS A 235 15.21 3.31 -12.70
N ILE A 236 15.30 4.31 -11.84
CA ILE A 236 14.14 5.01 -11.28
C ILE A 236 13.78 6.17 -12.22
N PRO A 237 12.55 6.23 -12.77
CA PRO A 237 12.16 7.22 -13.77
C PRO A 237 11.81 8.58 -13.13
N ILE A 238 12.76 9.19 -12.42
CA ILE A 238 12.64 10.54 -11.87
C ILE A 238 13.22 11.54 -12.90
N PRO A 239 12.42 12.50 -13.42
CA PRO A 239 12.89 13.53 -14.34
C PRO A 239 13.96 14.45 -13.73
N ARG A 240 14.64 15.25 -14.56
CA ARG A 240 15.58 16.28 -14.09
C ARG A 240 14.91 17.63 -13.81
N THR A 241 13.65 17.78 -14.21
CA THR A 241 12.80 18.99 -14.12
C THR A 241 12.11 19.16 -12.77
N ILE A 242 12.47 18.33 -11.79
CA ILE A 242 11.84 18.30 -10.47
C ILE A 242 12.44 19.36 -9.54
N ASP A 243 11.70 19.68 -8.47
CA ASP A 243 12.23 20.53 -7.41
C ASP A 243 13.31 19.78 -6.65
N THR A 244 14.54 20.30 -6.69
CA THR A 244 15.71 19.65 -6.09
C THR A 244 15.53 19.46 -4.58
N GLY A 245 15.66 18.21 -4.10
CA GLY A 245 15.51 17.87 -2.68
C GLY A 245 14.10 17.43 -2.29
N SER A 246 13.16 17.39 -3.25
CA SER A 246 11.80 16.87 -3.04
C SER A 246 11.70 15.35 -3.13
N GLU A 247 12.77 14.66 -3.57
CA GLU A 247 12.75 13.23 -3.80
C GLU A 247 12.73 12.44 -2.48
N LYS A 248 11.81 11.49 -2.41
CA LYS A 248 11.77 10.48 -1.37
C LYS A 248 11.76 9.12 -2.04
N ILE A 249 12.78 8.30 -1.76
CA ILE A 249 12.93 6.98 -2.37
C ILE A 249 13.03 5.96 -1.24
N THR A 250 12.20 4.93 -1.29
CA THR A 250 12.23 3.82 -0.35
C THR A 250 12.34 2.49 -1.06
N PHE A 251 13.12 1.59 -0.49
CA PHE A 251 13.26 0.22 -0.92
C PHE A 251 12.62 -0.68 0.13
N SER A 252 11.74 -1.59 -0.28
CA SER A 252 11.08 -2.54 0.61
C SER A 252 11.33 -3.95 0.12
N LEU A 253 11.88 -4.80 1.00
CA LEU A 253 12.03 -6.23 0.74
C LEU A 253 10.86 -6.98 1.37
N ASN A 254 9.90 -7.38 0.54
CA ASN A 254 8.72 -8.10 0.99
C ASN A 254 9.05 -9.60 1.04
N ARG A 255 9.27 -10.10 2.25
CA ARG A 255 9.72 -11.49 2.55
C ARG A 255 8.62 -12.55 2.45
N GLU A 256 7.46 -12.15 1.96
CA GLU A 256 6.28 -12.98 1.95
C GLU A 256 5.63 -13.01 0.58
N GLN A 257 5.54 -14.22 0.03
CA GLN A 257 4.56 -14.54 -1.02
C GLN A 257 3.10 -14.38 -0.56
N THR A 258 2.83 -13.85 0.64
CA THR A 258 1.48 -13.77 1.24
C THR A 258 0.52 -12.91 0.42
N GLN A 259 1.00 -11.98 -0.40
CA GLN A 259 0.12 -11.16 -1.23
C GLN A 259 -0.36 -11.85 -2.52
N ILE A 260 0.38 -12.83 -3.06
CA ILE A 260 0.03 -13.46 -4.35
C ILE A 260 -0.63 -14.82 -4.14
N ALA A 261 -0.14 -15.66 -3.22
CA ALA A 261 -0.75 -16.97 -2.94
C ALA A 261 -0.48 -17.52 -1.52
N SER A 262 -0.80 -16.76 -0.47
CA SER A 262 -0.63 -17.19 0.94
C SER A 262 -1.20 -18.58 1.25
N LEU A 263 -0.34 -19.52 1.67
CA LEU A 263 -0.71 -20.84 2.17
C LEU A 263 -0.20 -20.96 3.61
N THR A 264 -1.12 -21.14 4.56
CA THR A 264 -0.75 -21.47 5.95
C THR A 264 -0.81 -22.98 6.17
N GLY A 265 -0.01 -23.50 7.10
CA GLY A 265 -0.08 -24.91 7.49
C GLY A 265 -1.49 -25.34 7.89
N SER A 266 -2.24 -24.48 8.60
CA SER A 266 -3.63 -24.75 8.98
C SER A 266 -4.57 -24.90 7.78
N MET A 267 -4.39 -24.16 6.69
CA MET A 267 -5.21 -24.28 5.48
C MET A 267 -5.04 -25.63 4.78
N LEU A 268 -3.95 -26.35 5.03
CA LEU A 268 -3.62 -27.63 4.40
C LEU A 268 -4.12 -28.84 5.21
N LEU A 269 -4.45 -28.68 6.50
CA LEU A 269 -4.75 -29.80 7.39
C LEU A 269 -6.18 -30.36 7.28
N ASP A 270 -7.17 -29.56 6.87
CA ASP A 270 -8.61 -29.89 6.98
C ASP A 270 -9.36 -30.07 5.64
N LYS A 271 -8.64 -30.05 4.52
CA LYS A 271 -9.30 -30.00 3.20
C LYS A 271 -9.91 -31.33 2.75
N LEU A 272 -9.30 -32.48 3.09
CA LEU A 272 -9.75 -33.78 2.57
C LEU A 272 -10.92 -34.39 3.35
N VAL A 273 -11.93 -34.85 2.62
CA VAL A 273 -13.02 -35.68 3.16
C VAL A 273 -12.60 -37.15 3.13
N GLN A 274 -12.83 -37.86 4.23
CA GLN A 274 -12.57 -39.30 4.33
C GLN A 274 -13.85 -40.04 3.93
N THR A 275 -13.82 -40.78 2.83
CA THR A 275 -14.99 -41.55 2.34
C THR A 275 -14.77 -43.05 2.31
N ASP A 276 -13.51 -43.48 2.32
CA ASP A 276 -13.09 -44.89 2.24
C ASP A 276 -11.67 -45.05 2.81
N PRO A 277 -11.18 -46.31 2.98
CA PRO A 277 -9.84 -46.56 3.52
C PRO A 277 -8.70 -45.89 2.74
N PHE A 278 -8.81 -45.77 1.41
CA PHE A 278 -7.73 -45.20 0.57
C PHE A 278 -7.60 -43.68 0.78
N THR A 279 -8.73 -42.97 0.76
CA THR A 279 -8.79 -41.53 1.05
C THR A 279 -8.43 -41.22 2.50
N MET A 280 -8.75 -42.12 3.42
CA MET A 280 -8.33 -42.06 4.82
C MET A 280 -6.80 -42.16 4.96
N ALA A 281 -6.15 -43.13 4.29
CA ALA A 281 -4.69 -43.27 4.26
C ALA A 281 -4.01 -42.02 3.68
N MET A 282 -4.51 -41.52 2.54
CA MET A 282 -3.99 -40.30 1.90
C MET A 282 -4.10 -39.09 2.82
N LYS A 283 -5.26 -38.88 3.45
CA LYS A 283 -5.45 -37.76 4.38
C LYS A 283 -4.53 -37.88 5.59
N ALA A 284 -4.39 -39.08 6.16
CA ALA A 284 -3.48 -39.31 7.27
C ALA A 284 -2.04 -38.96 6.90
N SER A 285 -1.56 -39.44 5.75
CA SER A 285 -0.21 -39.16 5.23
C SER A 285 0.02 -37.65 5.09
N LEU A 286 -0.84 -36.97 4.32
CA LEU A 286 -0.70 -35.53 4.07
C LEU A 286 -0.82 -34.70 5.35
N THR A 287 -1.63 -35.14 6.32
CA THR A 287 -1.72 -34.49 7.65
C THR A 287 -0.40 -34.60 8.40
N LEU A 288 0.19 -35.80 8.47
CA LEU A 288 1.47 -36.03 9.14
C LEU A 288 2.61 -35.25 8.47
N GLU A 289 2.61 -35.23 7.15
CA GLU A 289 3.55 -34.45 6.34
C GLU A 289 3.45 -32.95 6.64
N VAL A 290 2.25 -32.37 6.64
CA VAL A 290 2.05 -30.95 6.95
C VAL A 290 2.45 -30.62 8.38
N LEU A 291 2.10 -31.46 9.37
CA LEU A 291 2.51 -31.26 10.77
C LEU A 291 4.03 -31.23 10.91
N SER A 292 4.73 -32.11 10.18
CA SER A 292 6.19 -32.17 10.13
C SER A 292 6.79 -30.92 9.47
N LEU A 293 6.35 -30.59 8.25
CA LEU A 293 6.85 -29.45 7.46
C LEU A 293 6.59 -28.11 8.17
N ALA A 294 5.42 -27.96 8.77
CA ALA A 294 5.04 -26.76 9.50
C ALA A 294 5.60 -26.69 10.93
N ARG A 295 6.30 -27.74 11.41
CA ARG A 295 6.82 -27.87 12.79
C ARG A 295 5.74 -27.62 13.85
N LEU A 296 4.53 -28.10 13.61
CA LEU A 296 3.40 -27.92 14.51
C LEU A 296 3.36 -29.03 15.57
N GLY A 297 3.51 -28.66 16.84
CA GLY A 297 3.44 -29.57 17.99
C GLY A 297 2.02 -30.03 18.36
N TRP A 298 1.18 -30.40 17.37
CA TRP A 298 -0.23 -30.72 17.59
C TRP A 298 -0.43 -32.23 17.84
N ASN A 299 -0.10 -32.67 19.05
CA ASN A 299 -0.01 -34.09 19.41
C ASN A 299 -1.32 -34.88 19.20
N GLU A 300 -2.47 -34.31 19.57
CA GLU A 300 -3.77 -34.97 19.39
C GLU A 300 -4.07 -35.25 17.91
N ARG A 301 -3.79 -34.27 17.04
CA ARG A 301 -4.01 -34.38 15.60
C ARG A 301 -3.04 -35.36 14.94
N LYS A 302 -1.79 -35.38 15.40
CA LYS A 302 -0.81 -36.39 15.00
C LYS A 302 -1.28 -37.80 15.37
N ALA A 303 -1.67 -38.03 16.62
CA ALA A 303 -2.16 -39.33 17.10
C ALA A 303 -3.44 -39.78 16.37
N LEU A 304 -4.34 -38.86 16.04
CA LEU A 304 -5.51 -39.16 15.22
C LEU A 304 -5.11 -39.61 13.80
N ALA A 305 -4.19 -38.89 13.14
CA ALA A 305 -3.72 -39.26 11.82
C ALA A 305 -3.00 -40.62 11.82
N GLU A 306 -2.18 -40.92 12.84
CA GLU A 306 -1.53 -42.22 13.01
C GLU A 306 -2.55 -43.36 13.18
N ARG A 307 -3.61 -43.17 13.98
CA ARG A 307 -4.69 -44.16 14.13
C ARG A 307 -5.42 -44.41 12.81
N MET A 308 -5.83 -43.34 12.12
CA MET A 308 -6.46 -43.43 10.81
C MET A 308 -5.57 -44.16 9.79
N MET A 309 -4.26 -43.91 9.83
CA MET A 309 -3.30 -44.60 8.97
C MET A 309 -3.29 -46.10 9.24
N ASN A 310 -3.19 -46.51 10.51
CA ASN A 310 -3.15 -47.92 10.86
C ASN A 310 -4.45 -48.66 10.50
N GLU A 311 -5.60 -48.03 10.76
CA GLU A 311 -6.92 -48.57 10.40
C GLU A 311 -7.07 -48.73 8.88
N SER A 312 -6.68 -47.71 8.12
CA SER A 312 -6.74 -47.74 6.65
C SER A 312 -5.79 -48.77 6.05
N VAL A 313 -4.54 -48.84 6.50
CA VAL A 313 -3.59 -49.87 6.03
C VAL A 313 -4.12 -51.27 6.31
N THR A 314 -4.60 -51.53 7.52
CA THR A 314 -5.18 -52.83 7.88
C THR A 314 -6.32 -53.20 6.94
N LYS A 315 -7.20 -52.25 6.62
CA LYS A 315 -8.33 -52.49 5.72
C LYS A 315 -7.91 -52.67 4.26
N VAL A 316 -6.98 -51.85 3.74
CA VAL A 316 -6.47 -51.98 2.37
C VAL A 316 -5.74 -53.31 2.17
N MET A 317 -4.93 -53.72 3.14
CA MET A 317 -4.22 -55.00 3.12
C MET A 317 -5.18 -56.20 3.07
N SER A 318 -6.37 -56.09 3.68
CA SER A 318 -7.39 -57.15 3.63
C SER A 318 -7.97 -57.41 2.23
N TYR A 319 -7.71 -56.52 1.27
CA TYR A 319 -8.14 -56.65 -0.13
C TYR A 319 -7.08 -57.30 -1.03
N GLY A 320 -5.91 -57.64 -0.48
CA GLY A 320 -4.81 -58.25 -1.22
C GLY A 320 -5.06 -59.73 -1.51
N ASN A 321 -4.75 -60.14 -2.74
CA ASN A 321 -4.80 -61.52 -3.20
C ASN A 321 -3.43 -62.21 -3.06
N ALA A 322 -3.42 -63.54 -3.08
CA ALA A 322 -2.19 -64.32 -2.95
C ALA A 322 -1.18 -64.13 -4.10
N ASP A 323 -1.64 -63.67 -5.27
CA ASP A 323 -0.80 -63.37 -6.43
C ASP A 323 -0.15 -61.97 -6.39
N GLY A 324 -0.46 -61.17 -5.37
CA GLY A 324 0.02 -59.80 -5.20
C GLY A 324 -0.89 -58.71 -5.80
N SER A 325 -2.00 -59.10 -6.45
CA SER A 325 -3.03 -58.14 -6.90
C SER A 325 -3.95 -57.71 -5.76
N PHE A 326 -4.76 -56.68 -6.00
CA PHE A 326 -5.82 -56.28 -5.07
C PHE A 326 -7.19 -56.28 -5.76
N THR A 327 -8.23 -56.61 -5.00
CA THR A 327 -9.63 -56.57 -5.44
C THR A 327 -10.44 -55.70 -4.48
N ILE A 328 -10.97 -54.56 -4.94
CA ILE A 328 -11.69 -53.61 -4.07
C ILE A 328 -13.20 -53.93 -4.11
N PRO A 329 -13.84 -54.26 -2.97
CA PRO A 329 -15.28 -54.50 -2.92
C PRO A 329 -16.13 -53.28 -3.31
N ASP A 330 -17.34 -53.52 -3.83
CA ASP A 330 -18.40 -52.52 -4.08
C ASP A 330 -18.10 -51.38 -5.08
N ARG A 331 -17.12 -51.53 -5.97
CA ARG A 331 -16.97 -50.68 -7.16
C ARG A 331 -17.78 -51.23 -8.34
N HIS A 332 -18.97 -50.69 -8.57
CA HIS A 332 -19.85 -51.09 -9.67
C HIS A 332 -19.29 -50.69 -11.06
N GLN A 333 -18.99 -51.70 -11.90
CA GLN A 333 -18.73 -51.72 -13.35
C GLN A 333 -17.48 -51.02 -13.95
N PRO A 334 -16.86 -51.69 -14.95
CA PRO A 334 -15.97 -52.81 -14.69
C PRO A 334 -14.68 -52.28 -14.03
N SER A 335 -14.54 -52.47 -12.72
CA SER A 335 -13.22 -52.28 -12.08
C SER A 335 -12.31 -53.40 -12.53
N SER A 336 -11.12 -53.07 -13.02
CA SER A 336 -10.14 -54.06 -13.39
C SER A 336 -9.20 -54.36 -12.23
N ALA A 337 -8.75 -55.62 -12.13
CA ALA A 337 -7.77 -56.03 -11.12
C ALA A 337 -6.49 -55.17 -11.18
N CYS A 338 -6.11 -54.69 -12.38
CA CYS A 338 -4.98 -53.79 -12.54
C CYS A 338 -5.21 -52.45 -11.84
N TRP A 339 -6.37 -51.82 -12.05
CA TRP A 339 -6.66 -50.50 -11.49
C TRP A 339 -6.91 -50.53 -9.97
N ASP A 340 -7.56 -51.59 -9.48
CA ASP A 340 -7.70 -51.83 -8.04
C ASP A 340 -6.34 -51.97 -7.37
N THR A 341 -5.41 -52.69 -8.00
CA THR A 341 -4.02 -52.82 -7.55
C THR A 341 -3.31 -51.46 -7.54
N VAL A 342 -3.46 -50.64 -8.58
CA VAL A 342 -2.86 -49.28 -8.63
C VAL A 342 -3.34 -48.43 -7.45
N ILE A 343 -4.64 -48.40 -7.18
CA ILE A 343 -5.22 -47.57 -6.12
C ILE A 343 -4.83 -48.05 -4.72
N ALA A 344 -4.84 -49.36 -4.50
CA ALA A 344 -4.38 -49.94 -3.24
C ALA A 344 -2.90 -49.61 -3.00
N VAL A 345 -2.04 -49.83 -4.00
CA VAL A 345 -0.59 -49.60 -3.89
C VAL A 345 -0.28 -48.12 -3.67
N GLN A 346 -0.98 -47.19 -4.32
CA GLN A 346 -0.83 -45.75 -4.04
C GLN A 346 -1.08 -45.44 -2.56
N ALA A 347 -2.18 -45.93 -1.99
CA ALA A 347 -2.49 -45.74 -0.58
C ALA A 347 -1.41 -46.34 0.34
N LEU A 348 -0.95 -47.56 0.05
CA LEU A 348 0.08 -48.22 0.84
C LEU A 348 1.43 -47.49 0.77
N ILE A 349 1.83 -46.98 -0.40
CA ILE A 349 3.05 -46.18 -0.57
C ILE A 349 2.99 -44.92 0.30
N SER A 350 1.89 -44.16 0.23
CA SER A 350 1.72 -42.95 1.05
C SER A 350 1.73 -43.25 2.55
N SER A 351 1.22 -44.41 2.98
CA SER A 351 1.32 -44.86 4.36
C SER A 351 2.74 -45.27 4.75
N ASN A 352 3.46 -45.95 3.86
CA ASN A 352 4.81 -46.46 4.13
C ASN A 352 5.83 -45.35 4.35
N GLU A 353 5.63 -44.17 3.75
CA GLU A 353 6.46 -42.97 4.00
C GLU A 353 6.52 -42.56 5.49
N HIS A 354 5.52 -42.96 6.30
CA HIS A 354 5.45 -42.62 7.72
C HIS A 354 5.59 -43.82 8.66
N LEU A 355 5.10 -45.00 8.27
CA LEU A 355 5.10 -46.19 9.12
C LEU A 355 6.41 -46.98 9.07
N GLY A 356 7.07 -47.06 7.91
CA GLY A 356 8.33 -47.78 7.72
C GLY A 356 8.28 -49.26 8.12
N SER A 357 7.24 -50.00 7.72
CA SER A 357 7.05 -51.41 8.09
C SER A 357 7.55 -52.36 7.01
N ASP A 358 8.44 -53.29 7.36
CA ASP A 358 8.97 -54.31 6.44
C ASP A 358 7.87 -55.14 5.77
N GLN A 359 6.79 -55.44 6.50
CA GLN A 359 5.64 -56.20 5.98
C GLN A 359 4.87 -55.40 4.91
N LEU A 360 4.71 -54.09 5.14
CA LEU A 360 4.06 -53.18 4.21
C LEU A 360 4.90 -53.03 2.94
N GLU A 361 6.21 -52.83 3.10
CA GLU A 361 7.17 -52.75 2.00
C GLU A 361 7.20 -54.03 1.16
N ALA A 362 7.23 -55.21 1.79
CA ALA A 362 7.17 -56.49 1.10
C ALA A 362 5.87 -56.64 0.29
N THR A 363 4.74 -56.19 0.84
CA THR A 363 3.44 -56.24 0.15
C THR A 363 3.40 -55.32 -1.07
N ILE A 364 3.95 -54.10 -0.95
CA ILE A 364 4.11 -53.18 -2.08
C ILE A 364 4.98 -53.83 -3.16
N LEU A 365 6.11 -54.43 -2.79
CA LEU A 365 7.02 -55.08 -3.75
C LEU A 365 6.37 -56.26 -4.49
N ASN A 366 5.55 -57.07 -3.80
CA ASN A 366 4.81 -58.16 -4.45
C ASN A 366 3.81 -57.62 -5.48
N ALA A 367 3.10 -56.53 -5.15
CA ALA A 367 2.18 -55.88 -6.08
C ALA A 367 2.90 -55.24 -7.28
N LEU A 368 4.09 -54.68 -7.09
CA LEU A 368 4.93 -54.18 -8.19
C LEU A 368 5.39 -55.29 -9.12
N GLU A 369 5.75 -56.46 -8.58
CA GLU A 369 6.12 -57.62 -9.40
C GLU A 369 4.92 -58.15 -10.20
N TRP A 370 3.72 -58.15 -9.59
CA TRP A 370 2.49 -58.45 -10.30
C TRP A 370 2.20 -57.44 -11.41
N LEU A 371 2.29 -56.12 -11.14
CA LEU A 371 2.09 -55.08 -12.15
C LEU A 371 3.07 -55.20 -13.32
N LYS A 372 4.34 -55.52 -13.04
CA LYS A 372 5.36 -55.81 -14.07
C LYS A 372 4.91 -56.93 -15.02
N SER A 373 4.24 -57.98 -14.53
CA SER A 373 3.72 -59.06 -15.37
C SER A 373 2.58 -58.62 -16.30
N ARG A 374 1.95 -57.48 -16.02
CA ARG A 374 0.83 -56.88 -16.78
C ARG A 374 1.26 -55.82 -17.79
N GLN A 375 2.57 -55.59 -17.94
CA GLN A 375 3.10 -54.68 -18.97
C GLN A 375 3.03 -55.35 -20.37
N ALA A 376 2.60 -54.60 -21.37
CA ALA A 376 2.64 -55.01 -22.77
C ALA A 376 4.03 -54.83 -23.40
N ALA A 377 4.21 -55.38 -24.60
CA ALA A 377 5.50 -55.37 -25.30
C ALA A 377 5.94 -53.96 -25.74
N ASP A 378 4.98 -53.09 -26.03
CA ASP A 378 5.16 -51.66 -26.37
C ASP A 378 5.30 -50.77 -25.13
N GLY A 379 5.12 -51.32 -23.92
CA GLY A 379 5.39 -50.67 -22.65
C GLY A 379 4.16 -50.13 -21.90
N HIS A 380 2.96 -50.17 -22.48
CA HIS A 380 1.74 -49.79 -21.76
C HIS A 380 1.37 -50.83 -20.69
N PHE A 381 0.64 -50.41 -19.67
CA PHE A 381 0.20 -51.29 -18.58
C PHE A 381 -1.27 -51.69 -18.70
N CYS A 382 -1.63 -52.74 -17.96
CA CYS A 382 -3.00 -53.22 -17.82
C CYS A 382 -3.62 -53.74 -19.13
N LYS A 383 -2.80 -54.37 -19.99
CA LYS A 383 -3.21 -54.92 -21.29
C LYS A 383 -4.37 -55.92 -21.20
N ASP A 384 -4.55 -56.54 -20.04
CA ASP A 384 -5.53 -57.61 -19.81
C ASP A 384 -6.92 -57.05 -19.42
N ASP A 385 -7.07 -55.72 -19.19
CA ASP A 385 -8.36 -55.14 -18.82
C ASP A 385 -9.23 -54.76 -20.04
N GLY A 386 -9.58 -55.75 -20.87
CA GLY A 386 -10.54 -55.58 -21.98
C GLY A 386 -10.14 -54.55 -23.05
N GLU A 387 -11.09 -54.12 -23.88
CA GLU A 387 -10.89 -53.02 -24.83
C GLU A 387 -10.73 -51.70 -24.08
N GLN A 388 -9.58 -51.04 -24.28
CA GLN A 388 -9.28 -49.73 -23.72
C GLN A 388 -9.11 -48.71 -24.83
N THR A 389 -9.56 -47.49 -24.59
CA THR A 389 -9.19 -46.36 -25.44
C THR A 389 -7.70 -46.05 -25.27
N GLU A 390 -7.10 -45.43 -26.29
CA GLU A 390 -5.68 -45.05 -26.25
C GLU A 390 -5.37 -44.10 -25.08
N LEU A 391 -6.31 -43.21 -24.72
CA LEU A 391 -6.19 -42.29 -23.58
C LEU A 391 -6.21 -43.03 -22.24
N GLU A 392 -7.12 -43.99 -22.04
CA GLU A 392 -7.17 -44.81 -20.83
C GLU A 392 -5.86 -45.61 -20.64
N GLY A 393 -5.31 -46.15 -21.73
CA GLY A 393 -4.01 -46.84 -21.70
C GLY A 393 -2.86 -45.92 -21.29
N ILE A 394 -2.85 -44.67 -21.76
CA ILE A 394 -1.86 -43.65 -21.36
C ILE A 394 -2.03 -43.28 -19.87
N GLU A 395 -3.25 -43.04 -19.43
CA GLU A 395 -3.57 -42.69 -18.04
C GLU A 395 -3.13 -43.79 -17.07
N LYS A 396 -3.52 -45.04 -17.32
CA LYS A 396 -3.12 -46.19 -16.50
C LYS A 396 -1.61 -46.34 -16.46
N THR A 397 -0.95 -46.24 -17.61
CA THR A 397 0.50 -46.33 -17.71
C THR A 397 1.21 -45.22 -16.93
N ALA A 398 0.68 -43.99 -16.97
CA ALA A 398 1.21 -42.86 -16.21
C ALA A 398 1.09 -43.10 -14.69
N HIS A 399 -0.07 -43.55 -14.20
CA HIS A 399 -0.27 -43.84 -12.77
C HIS A 399 0.59 -45.00 -12.26
N VAL A 400 0.73 -46.07 -13.06
CA VAL A 400 1.63 -47.18 -12.72
C VAL A 400 3.08 -46.70 -12.70
N LEU A 401 3.50 -45.87 -13.65
CA LEU A 401 4.85 -45.32 -13.67
C LEU A 401 5.13 -44.43 -12.45
N LEU A 402 4.16 -43.62 -12.02
CA LEU A 402 4.24 -42.86 -10.76
C LEU A 402 4.49 -43.79 -9.57
N ILE A 403 3.73 -44.88 -9.44
CA ILE A 403 3.91 -45.88 -8.37
C ILE A 403 5.36 -46.41 -8.33
N PHE A 404 5.90 -46.84 -9.46
CA PHE A 404 7.28 -47.33 -9.54
C PHE A 404 8.30 -46.24 -9.13
N GLN A 405 8.03 -44.98 -9.49
CA GLN A 405 8.93 -43.86 -9.21
C GLN A 405 8.92 -43.40 -7.76
N HIS A 406 7.83 -43.62 -7.02
CA HIS A 406 7.75 -43.30 -5.59
C HIS A 406 8.54 -44.29 -4.72
N MET A 407 8.75 -45.53 -5.18
CA MET A 407 9.59 -46.52 -4.49
C MET A 407 11.08 -46.35 -4.83
N ALA A 408 11.63 -45.17 -4.48
CA ALA A 408 12.98 -44.75 -4.87
C ALA A 408 14.09 -45.77 -4.54
N ASN A 409 14.00 -46.45 -3.40
CA ASN A 409 14.99 -47.44 -2.94
C ASN A 409 15.00 -48.73 -3.77
N HIS A 410 13.95 -48.98 -4.58
CA HIS A 410 13.77 -50.19 -5.37
C HIS A 410 13.76 -49.95 -6.87
N LEU A 411 14.04 -48.72 -7.33
CA LEU A 411 14.08 -48.38 -8.76
C LEU A 411 14.98 -49.32 -9.57
N TRP A 412 16.11 -49.72 -9.00
CA TRP A 412 17.11 -50.58 -9.63
C TRP A 412 16.53 -51.96 -10.04
N ARG A 413 15.52 -52.47 -9.32
CA ARG A 413 14.85 -53.75 -9.60
C ARG A 413 13.94 -53.69 -10.83
N PHE A 414 13.43 -52.49 -11.16
CA PHE A 414 12.41 -52.29 -12.19
C PHE A 414 12.85 -51.38 -13.34
N VAL A 415 14.17 -51.17 -13.52
CA VAL A 415 14.73 -50.28 -14.56
C VAL A 415 14.17 -50.56 -15.95
N SER A 416 14.09 -51.83 -16.37
CA SER A 416 13.57 -52.19 -17.70
C SER A 416 12.09 -51.80 -17.86
N VAL A 417 11.29 -52.08 -16.84
CA VAL A 417 9.84 -51.82 -16.80
C VAL A 417 9.57 -50.31 -16.87
N ILE A 418 10.28 -49.55 -16.03
CA ILE A 418 10.21 -48.08 -15.95
C ILE A 418 10.59 -47.44 -17.29
N ASN A 419 11.68 -47.91 -17.92
CA ASN A 419 12.13 -47.37 -19.20
C ASN A 419 11.14 -47.68 -20.34
N SER A 420 10.59 -48.89 -20.38
CA SER A 420 9.61 -49.29 -21.40
C SER A 420 8.34 -48.42 -21.30
N ALA A 421 7.80 -48.25 -20.10
CA ALA A 421 6.64 -47.40 -19.86
C ALA A 421 6.91 -45.93 -20.18
N ARG A 422 8.11 -45.42 -19.83
CA ARG A 422 8.50 -44.06 -20.17
C ARG A 422 8.56 -43.86 -21.69
N ASN A 423 9.12 -44.81 -22.42
CA ASN A 423 9.23 -44.75 -23.88
C ASN A 423 7.85 -44.77 -24.55
N TYR A 424 6.94 -45.60 -24.05
CA TYR A 424 5.53 -45.58 -24.48
C TYR A 424 4.93 -44.19 -24.32
N LEU A 425 5.00 -43.59 -23.13
CA LEU A 425 4.49 -42.25 -22.89
C LEU A 425 5.15 -41.20 -23.79
N LEU A 426 6.48 -41.28 -24.00
CA LEU A 426 7.21 -40.36 -24.88
C LEU A 426 6.72 -40.40 -26.32
N SER A 427 6.42 -41.60 -26.84
CA SER A 427 5.84 -41.76 -28.18
C SER A 427 4.39 -41.26 -28.26
N SER A 428 3.62 -41.43 -27.19
CA SER A 428 2.20 -41.07 -27.13
C SER A 428 1.95 -39.59 -26.84
N THR A 429 2.92 -38.84 -26.29
CA THR A 429 2.76 -37.41 -25.95
C THR A 429 2.25 -36.55 -27.10
N SER A 430 2.68 -36.83 -28.34
CA SER A 430 2.29 -36.04 -29.52
C SER A 430 0.80 -36.12 -29.85
N LYS A 431 0.10 -37.13 -29.32
CA LYS A 431 -1.32 -37.40 -29.54
C LYS A 431 -2.20 -36.80 -28.42
N LEU A 432 -1.59 -36.27 -27.36
CA LEU A 432 -2.31 -35.74 -26.22
C LEU A 432 -2.78 -34.31 -26.48
N HIS A 433 -4.07 -34.08 -26.27
CA HIS A 433 -4.69 -32.76 -26.40
C HIS A 433 -5.45 -32.35 -25.14
N GLU A 434 -5.95 -33.29 -24.35
CA GLU A 434 -6.68 -32.97 -23.15
C GLU A 434 -5.74 -32.46 -22.04
N PRO A 435 -6.06 -31.34 -21.36
CA PRO A 435 -5.21 -30.77 -20.31
C PRO A 435 -4.89 -31.73 -19.18
N TYR A 436 -5.84 -32.59 -18.79
CA TYR A 436 -5.63 -33.62 -17.77
C TYR A 436 -4.48 -34.57 -18.13
N HIS A 437 -4.58 -35.24 -19.28
CA HIS A 437 -3.58 -36.18 -19.75
C HIS A 437 -2.21 -35.52 -19.98
N LEU A 438 -2.21 -34.31 -20.56
CA LEU A 438 -1.00 -33.52 -20.76
C LEU A 438 -0.30 -33.22 -19.42
N ALA A 439 -1.04 -32.72 -18.43
CA ALA A 439 -0.51 -32.35 -17.14
C ALA A 439 0.00 -33.57 -16.34
N LEU A 440 -0.77 -34.67 -16.34
CA LEU A 440 -0.38 -35.94 -15.71
C LEU A 440 0.94 -36.47 -16.29
N VAL A 441 1.02 -36.60 -17.62
CA VAL A 441 2.24 -37.08 -18.29
C VAL A 441 3.42 -36.11 -18.09
N GLY A 442 3.16 -34.81 -18.11
CA GLY A 442 4.17 -33.79 -17.78
C GLY A 442 4.76 -33.98 -16.39
N HIS A 443 3.91 -34.27 -15.39
CA HIS A 443 4.34 -34.55 -14.03
C HIS A 443 5.17 -35.85 -13.95
N VAL A 444 4.74 -36.92 -14.63
CA VAL A 444 5.49 -38.19 -14.70
C VAL A 444 6.88 -38.01 -15.34
N PHE A 445 6.99 -37.19 -16.39
CA PHE A 445 8.27 -36.88 -17.01
C PHE A 445 9.17 -36.06 -16.10
N GLN A 446 8.63 -35.11 -15.37
CA GLN A 446 9.40 -34.37 -14.37
C GLN A 446 9.93 -35.32 -13.28
N LEU A 447 9.07 -36.19 -12.74
CA LEU A 447 9.48 -37.16 -11.72
C LEU A 447 10.53 -38.13 -12.28
N SER A 448 10.43 -38.51 -13.56
CA SER A 448 11.45 -39.30 -14.26
C SER A 448 12.83 -38.64 -14.32
N LEU A 449 12.90 -37.30 -14.41
CA LEU A 449 14.17 -36.56 -14.40
C LEU A 449 14.78 -36.47 -13.00
N GLN A 450 13.92 -36.42 -11.97
CA GLN A 450 14.30 -36.39 -10.56
C GLN A 450 14.73 -37.78 -10.06
N ARG A 451 14.05 -38.84 -10.51
CA ARG A 451 14.28 -40.24 -10.16
C ARG A 451 14.93 -40.98 -11.33
N ALA A 452 16.16 -40.59 -11.62
CA ALA A 452 16.95 -41.11 -12.72
C ALA A 452 17.18 -42.63 -12.61
N THR A 453 17.03 -43.32 -13.73
CA THR A 453 17.33 -44.75 -13.89
C THR A 453 18.69 -45.01 -14.56
N GLY A 454 19.37 -43.95 -15.01
CA GLY A 454 20.63 -44.00 -15.76
C GLY A 454 20.47 -44.33 -17.25
N LYS A 455 19.24 -44.60 -17.73
CA LYS A 455 18.93 -44.94 -19.13
C LYS A 455 17.97 -43.93 -19.80
N GLU A 456 17.62 -42.87 -19.10
CA GLU A 456 16.71 -41.84 -19.61
C GLU A 456 17.37 -40.89 -20.61
N ASN A 457 16.67 -40.59 -21.71
CA ASN A 457 17.07 -39.51 -22.60
C ASN A 457 16.61 -38.17 -22.03
N ARG A 458 17.44 -37.56 -21.16
CA ARG A 458 17.11 -36.31 -20.45
C ARG A 458 16.79 -35.14 -21.39
N SER A 459 17.44 -35.07 -22.56
CA SER A 459 17.19 -34.02 -23.56
C SER A 459 15.77 -34.14 -24.12
N MET A 460 15.41 -35.32 -24.61
CA MET A 460 14.08 -35.59 -25.19
C MET A 460 12.97 -35.41 -24.15
N ILE A 461 13.18 -35.85 -22.91
CA ILE A 461 12.20 -35.66 -21.82
C ILE A 461 12.00 -34.16 -21.54
N ASN A 462 13.07 -33.37 -21.46
CA ASN A 462 12.96 -31.93 -21.25
C ASN A 462 12.23 -31.22 -22.41
N GLU A 463 12.51 -31.62 -23.65
CA GLU A 463 11.81 -31.11 -24.83
C GLU A 463 10.30 -31.41 -24.75
N LYS A 464 9.93 -32.64 -24.41
CA LYS A 464 8.51 -33.01 -24.23
C LYS A 464 7.84 -32.26 -23.09
N ILE A 465 8.51 -32.06 -21.95
CA ILE A 465 7.97 -31.25 -20.85
C ILE A 465 7.74 -29.81 -21.30
N ASN A 466 8.67 -29.21 -22.05
CA ASN A 466 8.52 -27.85 -22.55
C ASN A 466 7.36 -27.73 -23.54
N HIS A 467 7.18 -28.72 -24.42
CA HIS A 467 6.03 -28.80 -25.32
C HIS A 467 4.70 -28.92 -24.57
N ILE A 468 4.62 -29.83 -23.59
CA ILE A 468 3.44 -29.99 -22.72
C ILE A 468 3.11 -28.68 -22.01
N LEU A 469 4.12 -28.00 -21.45
CA LEU A 469 3.91 -26.74 -20.74
C LEU A 469 3.39 -25.65 -21.69
N ALA A 470 3.91 -25.56 -22.91
CA ALA A 470 3.42 -24.63 -23.92
C ALA A 470 1.94 -24.89 -24.27
N GLU A 471 1.57 -26.16 -24.49
CA GLU A 471 0.18 -26.56 -24.75
C GLU A 471 -0.75 -26.23 -23.57
N LEU A 472 -0.32 -26.51 -22.34
CA LEU A 472 -1.08 -26.16 -21.14
C LEU A 472 -1.26 -24.64 -21.04
N LEU A 473 -0.20 -23.85 -21.21
CA LEU A 473 -0.27 -22.39 -21.12
C LEU A 473 -1.15 -21.76 -22.22
N ALA A 474 -1.26 -22.39 -23.39
CA ALA A 474 -2.13 -21.95 -24.48
C ALA A 474 -3.63 -22.14 -24.15
N ARG A 475 -3.97 -23.14 -23.32
CA ARG A 475 -5.36 -23.52 -22.99
C ARG A 475 -5.82 -23.05 -21.61
N LYS A 476 -4.98 -22.29 -20.90
CA LYS A 476 -5.27 -21.80 -19.56
C LYS A 476 -6.52 -20.94 -19.52
N GLN A 477 -7.32 -21.12 -18.48
CA GLN A 477 -8.43 -20.24 -18.14
C GLN A 477 -7.97 -19.28 -17.05
N ARG A 478 -8.43 -18.02 -17.08
CA ARG A 478 -8.10 -17.01 -16.06
C ARG A 478 -9.34 -16.24 -15.64
N SER A 479 -9.37 -15.81 -14.37
CA SER A 479 -10.37 -14.84 -13.91
C SER A 479 -10.12 -13.47 -14.55
N SER A 480 -11.15 -12.61 -14.59
CA SER A 480 -11.04 -11.21 -15.05
C SER A 480 -9.93 -10.43 -14.33
N SER A 481 -9.74 -10.71 -13.03
CA SER A 481 -8.67 -10.13 -12.22
C SER A 481 -7.27 -10.72 -12.48
N GLY A 482 -7.17 -11.83 -13.23
CA GLY A 482 -5.92 -12.59 -13.40
C GLY A 482 -5.43 -13.34 -12.16
N LEU A 483 -6.08 -13.18 -11.01
CA LEU A 483 -5.66 -13.76 -9.73
C LEU A 483 -5.95 -15.26 -9.58
N LYS A 484 -6.76 -15.85 -10.46
CA LYS A 484 -7.08 -17.28 -10.49
C LYS A 484 -6.82 -17.86 -11.88
N MET A 485 -6.27 -19.07 -11.94
CA MET A 485 -5.98 -19.80 -13.17
C MET A 485 -6.34 -21.28 -13.04
N TRP A 486 -6.92 -21.89 -14.08
CA TRP A 486 -7.33 -23.30 -14.09
C TRP A 486 -7.40 -23.88 -15.51
N TRP A 487 -7.64 -25.19 -15.61
CA TRP A 487 -7.86 -25.92 -16.86
C TRP A 487 -9.20 -26.66 -16.85
N ASN A 488 -9.72 -26.95 -18.04
CA ASN A 488 -10.98 -27.66 -18.23
C ASN A 488 -10.73 -28.98 -18.99
N SER A 489 -11.42 -30.06 -18.62
CA SER A 489 -11.32 -31.37 -19.32
C SER A 489 -12.45 -31.64 -20.32
N ALA A 490 -13.62 -31.00 -20.11
CA ALA A 490 -14.70 -30.90 -21.08
C ALA A 490 -14.85 -29.43 -21.52
N PRO A 491 -15.49 -29.09 -22.65
CA PRO A 491 -15.65 -27.71 -23.09
C PRO A 491 -16.45 -26.92 -22.03
N SER A 492 -15.72 -26.25 -21.12
CA SER A 492 -16.22 -25.41 -20.01
C SER A 492 -16.39 -26.05 -18.62
N THR A 493 -15.94 -27.28 -18.35
CA THR A 493 -15.95 -27.82 -16.98
C THR A 493 -14.57 -27.70 -16.33
N PRO A 494 -14.41 -26.89 -15.27
CA PRO A 494 -13.15 -26.81 -14.54
C PRO A 494 -12.75 -28.17 -13.98
N ASP A 495 -11.50 -28.54 -14.21
CA ASP A 495 -10.94 -29.81 -13.77
C ASP A 495 -9.87 -29.55 -12.69
N LEU A 496 -10.16 -30.06 -11.49
CA LEU A 496 -9.28 -29.90 -10.34
C LEU A 496 -7.97 -30.67 -10.51
N ASP A 497 -8.00 -31.88 -11.06
CA ASP A 497 -6.83 -32.75 -11.17
C ASP A 497 -5.91 -32.29 -12.30
N ALA A 498 -6.47 -31.91 -13.46
CA ALA A 498 -5.71 -31.29 -14.54
C ALA A 498 -4.98 -30.03 -14.04
N THR A 499 -5.69 -29.19 -13.28
CA THR A 499 -5.14 -27.96 -12.71
C THR A 499 -4.09 -28.24 -11.64
N ALA A 500 -4.29 -29.27 -10.83
CA ALA A 500 -3.36 -29.74 -9.82
C ALA A 500 -2.05 -30.26 -10.45
N TYR A 501 -2.13 -31.16 -11.43
CA TYR A 501 -0.93 -31.64 -12.14
C TYR A 501 -0.22 -30.51 -12.88
N ALA A 502 -0.94 -29.54 -13.45
CA ALA A 502 -0.33 -28.36 -14.07
C ALA A 502 0.46 -27.54 -13.05
N LEU A 503 -0.08 -27.36 -11.82
CA LEU A 503 0.65 -26.74 -10.72
C LEU A 503 1.92 -27.52 -10.37
N MET A 504 1.87 -28.85 -10.29
CA MET A 504 3.06 -29.68 -10.05
C MET A 504 4.14 -29.47 -11.13
N VAL A 505 3.75 -29.47 -12.41
CA VAL A 505 4.69 -29.23 -13.52
C VAL A 505 5.31 -27.84 -13.41
N MET A 506 4.52 -26.79 -13.19
CA MET A 506 5.05 -25.43 -13.07
C MET A 506 5.94 -25.24 -11.84
N THR A 507 5.52 -25.77 -10.69
CA THR A 507 6.27 -25.72 -9.43
C THR A 507 7.63 -26.41 -9.59
N SER A 508 7.65 -27.56 -10.27
CA SER A 508 8.89 -28.31 -10.50
C SER A 508 9.88 -27.62 -11.45
N LYS A 509 9.38 -26.73 -12.32
CA LYS A 509 10.17 -25.87 -13.22
C LYS A 509 10.54 -24.53 -12.59
N GLN A 510 10.29 -24.34 -11.29
CA GLN A 510 10.56 -23.09 -10.55
C GLN A 510 9.71 -21.89 -11.01
N PHE A 511 8.59 -22.13 -11.70
CA PHE A 511 7.63 -21.08 -12.11
C PHE A 511 6.63 -20.78 -10.99
N LEU A 512 7.13 -20.51 -9.78
CA LEU A 512 6.30 -20.34 -8.58
C LEU A 512 5.31 -19.16 -8.69
N PHE A 513 5.78 -18.02 -9.18
CA PHE A 513 4.93 -16.82 -9.32
C PHE A 513 3.85 -16.96 -10.39
N ASP A 514 4.20 -17.55 -11.54
CA ASP A 514 3.23 -17.80 -12.61
C ASP A 514 2.20 -18.88 -12.22
N ALA A 515 2.58 -19.77 -11.30
CA ALA A 515 1.71 -20.79 -10.74
C ALA A 515 0.85 -20.29 -9.56
N ALA A 516 1.16 -19.14 -8.97
CA ALA A 516 0.43 -18.59 -7.83
C ALA A 516 -1.09 -18.39 -8.08
N PRO A 517 -1.54 -17.94 -9.27
CA PRO A 517 -2.97 -17.91 -9.61
C PRO A 517 -3.64 -19.30 -9.60
N ILE A 518 -2.89 -20.37 -9.89
CA ILE A 518 -3.39 -21.75 -9.82
C ILE A 518 -3.65 -22.13 -8.37
N VAL A 519 -2.68 -21.83 -7.50
CA VAL A 519 -2.80 -22.02 -6.04
C VAL A 519 -4.04 -21.31 -5.48
N ASN A 520 -4.28 -20.06 -5.89
CA ASN A 520 -5.47 -19.30 -5.46
C ASN A 520 -6.78 -19.91 -5.93
N TRP A 521 -6.80 -20.50 -7.11
CA TRP A 521 -7.97 -21.20 -7.62
C TRP A 521 -8.22 -22.50 -6.84
N ILE A 522 -7.19 -23.34 -6.65
CA ILE A 522 -7.27 -24.64 -5.95
C ILE A 522 -7.72 -24.48 -4.48
N LYS A 523 -7.29 -23.41 -3.79
CA LYS A 523 -7.73 -23.12 -2.40
C LYS A 523 -9.23 -23.03 -2.24
N GLY A 524 -9.91 -22.50 -3.26
CA GLY A 524 -11.35 -22.24 -3.28
C GLY A 524 -12.19 -23.42 -3.77
N GLN A 525 -11.57 -24.53 -4.18
CA GLN A 525 -12.31 -25.68 -4.70
C GLN A 525 -12.86 -26.57 -3.58
N PRO A 526 -14.02 -27.22 -3.79
CA PRO A 526 -14.52 -28.24 -2.89
C PRO A 526 -13.68 -29.51 -3.05
N TYR A 527 -12.99 -29.92 -1.99
CA TYR A 527 -12.21 -31.16 -1.93
C TYR A 527 -13.12 -32.38 -1.69
N ARG A 528 -14.23 -32.49 -2.44
CA ARG A 528 -15.20 -33.59 -2.38
C ARG A 528 -15.14 -34.41 -3.66
N ARG A 529 -15.46 -35.70 -3.57
CA ARG A 529 -15.72 -36.52 -4.78
C ARG A 529 -16.93 -35.97 -5.52
N ALA A 530 -16.76 -35.67 -6.82
CA ALA A 530 -17.88 -35.51 -7.73
C ALA A 530 -18.59 -36.87 -7.91
N VAL A 531 -19.91 -36.85 -8.07
CA VAL A 531 -20.80 -38.03 -8.10
C VAL A 531 -20.81 -38.72 -9.48
N SER A 532 -19.86 -38.41 -10.38
CA SER A 532 -19.83 -39.01 -11.72
C SER A 532 -19.06 -40.33 -11.76
N SER A 533 -19.58 -41.29 -12.53
CA SER A 533 -19.21 -42.70 -12.63
C SER A 533 -18.05 -43.02 -13.57
N THR A 534 -17.11 -42.09 -13.78
CA THR A 534 -15.86 -42.34 -14.53
C THR A 534 -14.67 -41.85 -13.69
N ILE A 535 -13.97 -42.82 -13.08
CA ILE A 535 -12.58 -42.87 -12.60
C ILE A 535 -11.99 -41.59 -11.91
N THR A 536 -11.78 -41.70 -10.59
CA THR A 536 -11.19 -40.79 -9.55
C THR A 536 -9.72 -40.34 -9.76
N PRO A 537 -9.21 -39.20 -9.17
CA PRO A 537 -9.27 -38.89 -7.71
C PRO A 537 -9.39 -37.39 -7.25
N ASN A 538 -10.63 -36.95 -7.07
CA ASN A 538 -11.10 -35.58 -6.79
C ASN A 538 -10.56 -34.72 -5.61
N SER A 539 -9.51 -35.05 -4.85
CA SER A 539 -9.10 -34.15 -3.75
C SER A 539 -7.65 -34.22 -3.29
N HIS A 540 -7.06 -35.42 -3.25
CA HIS A 540 -5.76 -35.61 -2.58
C HIS A 540 -4.58 -35.13 -3.42
N VAL A 541 -4.65 -35.26 -4.75
CA VAL A 541 -3.65 -34.72 -5.68
C VAL A 541 -3.60 -33.20 -5.51
N ALA A 542 -4.73 -32.51 -5.59
CA ALA A 542 -4.82 -31.07 -5.35
C ALA A 542 -4.18 -30.66 -4.02
N LEU A 543 -4.48 -31.36 -2.91
CA LEU A 543 -3.85 -31.05 -1.63
C LEU A 543 -2.34 -31.30 -1.64
N ARG A 544 -1.89 -32.43 -2.20
CA ARG A 544 -0.46 -32.74 -2.35
C ARG A 544 0.25 -31.66 -3.16
N THR A 545 -0.35 -31.15 -4.23
CA THR A 545 0.24 -30.09 -5.05
C THR A 545 0.38 -28.77 -4.30
N LEU A 546 -0.59 -28.43 -3.44
CA LEU A 546 -0.48 -27.27 -2.56
C LEU A 546 0.62 -27.47 -1.51
N ILE A 547 0.78 -28.68 -0.98
CA ILE A 547 1.86 -29.03 -0.05
C ILE A 547 3.21 -28.93 -0.77
N ASP A 548 3.35 -29.45 -1.98
CA ASP A 548 4.58 -29.39 -2.77
C ASP A 548 4.95 -27.96 -3.18
N TYR A 549 3.96 -27.13 -3.51
CA TYR A 549 4.16 -25.69 -3.68
C TYR A 549 4.57 -25.02 -2.35
N ALA A 550 3.92 -25.37 -1.24
CA ALA A 550 4.24 -24.84 0.09
C ALA A 550 5.65 -25.22 0.56
N LYS A 551 6.17 -26.41 0.20
CA LYS A 551 7.56 -26.81 0.47
C LYS A 551 8.58 -25.83 -0.12
N GLN A 552 8.32 -25.31 -1.31
CA GLN A 552 9.21 -24.37 -2.00
C GLN A 552 8.93 -22.91 -1.66
N THR A 553 7.99 -22.63 -0.74
CA THR A 553 7.51 -21.28 -0.48
C THR A 553 7.30 -21.01 1.01
N THR A 554 6.25 -21.58 1.60
CA THR A 554 5.86 -21.40 3.00
C THR A 554 6.80 -22.13 3.97
N PHE A 555 7.10 -23.41 3.72
CA PHE A 555 7.82 -24.29 4.65
C PHE A 555 9.34 -24.30 4.42
N GLN A 556 9.82 -23.60 3.40
CA GLN A 556 11.24 -23.50 3.11
C GLN A 556 11.96 -22.77 4.25
N GLU A 557 13.05 -23.34 4.79
CA GLU A 557 13.91 -22.61 5.71
C GLU A 557 14.55 -21.44 4.97
N LYS A 558 14.04 -20.25 5.26
CA LYS A 558 14.54 -19.02 4.65
C LYS A 558 15.91 -18.71 5.26
N ARG A 559 16.94 -18.58 4.43
CA ARG A 559 18.27 -18.09 4.82
C ARG A 559 18.83 -17.31 3.66
N TYR A 560 19.06 -16.02 3.83
CA TYR A 560 19.56 -15.20 2.73
C TYR A 560 20.36 -14.01 3.21
N GLU A 561 21.18 -13.51 2.29
CA GLU A 561 21.90 -12.24 2.38
C GLU A 561 21.54 -11.41 1.14
N ALA A 562 20.98 -10.22 1.35
CA ALA A 562 20.64 -9.30 0.27
C ALA A 562 21.47 -8.02 0.36
N VAL A 563 22.05 -7.60 -0.76
CA VAL A 563 22.84 -6.38 -0.90
C VAL A 563 22.10 -5.42 -1.82
N ILE A 564 21.83 -4.21 -1.31
CA ILE A 564 21.18 -3.12 -2.03
C ILE A 564 22.18 -1.99 -2.20
N MET A 565 22.44 -1.60 -3.44
CA MET A 565 23.35 -0.51 -3.77
C MET A 565 22.58 0.60 -4.48
N ALA A 566 22.48 1.75 -3.84
CA ALA A 566 21.95 2.96 -4.46
C ALA A 566 23.08 3.69 -5.18
N LYS A 567 22.84 4.08 -6.43
CA LYS A 567 23.81 4.80 -7.25
C LYS A 567 23.23 6.10 -7.79
N ASP A 568 24.10 7.09 -7.94
CA ASP A 568 23.85 8.30 -8.71
C ASP A 568 24.89 8.47 -9.82
N LYS A 569 25.04 9.68 -10.36
CA LYS A 569 26.01 9.98 -11.44
C LYS A 569 27.48 9.85 -11.01
N SER A 570 27.76 9.93 -9.71
CA SER A 570 29.10 9.85 -9.12
C SER A 570 29.53 8.44 -8.75
N GLY A 571 28.59 7.48 -8.72
CA GLY A 571 28.84 6.08 -8.40
C GLY A 571 27.91 5.59 -7.28
N VAL A 572 28.41 4.67 -6.45
CA VAL A 572 27.66 4.10 -5.33
C VAL A 572 27.63 5.10 -4.18
N ILE A 573 26.42 5.47 -3.76
CA ILE A 573 26.19 6.47 -2.71
C ILE A 573 25.65 5.87 -1.42
N SER A 574 25.00 4.71 -1.48
CA SER A 574 24.67 3.93 -0.29
C SER A 574 24.72 2.44 -0.57
N ARG A 575 25.06 1.67 0.46
CA ARG A 575 25.09 0.21 0.44
C ARG A 575 24.42 -0.30 1.70
N HIS A 576 23.44 -1.17 1.54
CA HIS A 576 22.72 -1.81 2.63
C HIS A 576 22.81 -3.32 2.48
N GLU A 577 23.04 -4.00 3.60
CA GLU A 577 23.01 -5.46 3.69
C GLU A 577 21.84 -5.87 4.58
N LEU A 578 21.02 -6.79 4.10
CA LEU A 578 19.89 -7.36 4.83
C LEU A 578 20.14 -8.85 5.02
N GLN A 579 20.05 -9.30 6.26
CA GLN A 579 20.14 -10.72 6.59
C GLN A 579 18.77 -11.28 6.97
N HIS A 580 18.72 -12.61 7.06
CA HIS A 580 17.50 -13.36 7.34
C HIS A 580 16.77 -12.89 8.61
N ASP A 581 17.45 -12.51 9.69
CA ASP A 581 16.81 -12.08 10.94
C ASP A 581 16.34 -10.62 10.93
N SER A 582 16.69 -9.85 9.89
CA SER A 582 16.51 -8.40 9.87
C SER A 582 15.10 -7.94 9.47
N GLY A 583 13.98 -8.52 9.93
CA GLY A 583 12.59 -8.05 9.72
C GLY A 583 12.14 -7.53 8.32
N SER A 584 10.85 -7.22 8.11
CA SER A 584 10.47 -6.45 6.91
C SER A 584 11.03 -5.03 7.05
N GLN A 585 12.10 -4.70 6.30
CA GLN A 585 12.75 -3.39 6.39
C GLN A 585 12.41 -2.54 5.18
N VAL A 586 11.79 -1.40 5.46
CA VAL A 586 11.69 -0.28 4.53
C VAL A 586 12.96 0.54 4.70
N LEU A 587 13.84 0.48 3.71
CA LEU A 587 15.07 1.27 3.65
C LEU A 587 14.77 2.59 2.98
N VAL A 588 15.14 3.71 3.61
CA VAL A 588 15.11 5.03 2.98
C VAL A 588 16.43 5.19 2.22
N LEU A 589 16.36 5.37 0.90
CA LEU A 589 17.52 5.60 0.05
C LEU A 589 17.78 7.11 -0.10
N PRO A 590 19.03 7.53 -0.38
CA PRO A 590 19.33 8.94 -0.62
C PRO A 590 18.51 9.54 -1.77
N ALA A 591 18.09 10.81 -1.64
CA ALA A 591 17.27 11.51 -2.64
C ALA A 591 17.92 11.60 -4.05
N THR A 592 19.25 11.59 -4.12
CA THR A 592 20.01 11.64 -5.37
C THR A 592 20.05 10.31 -6.13
N THR A 593 19.52 9.22 -5.56
CA THR A 593 19.50 7.90 -6.18
C THR A 593 18.77 7.93 -7.52
N ARG A 594 19.37 7.34 -8.56
CA ARG A 594 18.76 7.20 -9.90
C ARG A 594 18.78 5.77 -10.41
N THR A 595 19.71 4.95 -9.93
CA THR A 595 19.70 3.50 -10.18
C THR A 595 19.89 2.74 -8.88
N VAL A 596 19.27 1.56 -8.80
CA VAL A 596 19.40 0.64 -7.67
C VAL A 596 19.87 -0.71 -8.21
N SER A 597 20.95 -1.24 -7.65
CA SER A 597 21.37 -2.62 -7.89
C SER A 597 20.98 -3.48 -6.69
N PHE A 598 20.46 -4.67 -6.95
CA PHE A 598 19.97 -5.61 -5.96
C PHE A 598 20.62 -6.97 -6.22
N SER A 599 21.27 -7.53 -5.19
CA SER A 599 21.80 -8.89 -5.22
C SER A 599 21.24 -9.64 -4.01
N ILE A 600 20.84 -10.90 -4.21
CA ILE A 600 20.37 -11.76 -3.13
C ILE A 600 20.93 -13.16 -3.30
N ASN A 601 21.49 -13.70 -2.22
CA ASN A 601 22.11 -15.01 -2.16
C ASN A 601 21.48 -15.83 -1.04
N GLY A 602 21.21 -17.11 -1.32
CA GLY A 602 20.67 -18.06 -0.35
C GLY A 602 19.37 -18.70 -0.82
N THR A 603 18.44 -18.89 0.10
CA THR A 603 17.18 -19.62 -0.09
C THR A 603 16.01 -18.74 0.36
N ILE A 604 15.35 -18.09 -0.59
CA ILE A 604 14.15 -17.27 -0.38
C ILE A 604 13.42 -16.97 -1.70
N SER A 605 12.10 -16.88 -1.60
CA SER A 605 11.21 -16.32 -2.62
C SER A 605 10.53 -15.05 -2.11
N GLY A 606 10.43 -14.03 -2.95
CA GLY A 606 9.75 -12.79 -2.57
C GLY A 606 9.70 -11.74 -3.66
N ALA A 607 9.40 -10.51 -3.24
CA ALA A 607 9.41 -9.35 -4.11
C ALA A 607 10.15 -8.20 -3.42
N TYR A 608 10.84 -7.38 -4.20
CA TYR A 608 11.25 -6.07 -3.73
C TYR A 608 10.48 -4.98 -4.45
N THR A 609 10.21 -3.90 -3.73
CA THR A 609 9.51 -2.73 -4.25
C THR A 609 10.36 -1.49 -4.03
N ILE A 610 10.54 -0.71 -5.08
CA ILE A 610 11.15 0.63 -5.00
C ILE A 610 10.01 1.63 -5.14
N ASN A 611 9.65 2.30 -4.05
CA ASN A 611 8.68 3.39 -4.08
C ASN A 611 9.43 4.71 -4.16
N TYR A 612 8.97 5.62 -4.99
CA TYR A 612 9.56 6.94 -5.11
C TYR A 612 8.47 8.01 -5.22
N SER A 613 8.77 9.19 -4.70
CA SER A 613 7.96 10.38 -4.89
C SER A 613 8.83 11.61 -5.07
N TYR A 614 8.35 12.60 -5.82
CA TYR A 614 9.05 13.87 -6.07
C TYR A 614 8.04 14.97 -6.39
N MET A 615 8.46 16.23 -6.30
CA MET A 615 7.65 17.38 -6.72
C MET A 615 8.10 17.83 -8.10
N GLU A 616 7.15 18.05 -9.02
CA GLU A 616 7.43 18.52 -10.38
C GLU A 616 6.59 19.77 -10.71
N SER A 617 7.23 20.75 -11.35
CA SER A 617 6.55 21.98 -11.78
C SER A 617 5.46 21.67 -12.82
N VAL A 618 4.29 22.28 -12.63
CA VAL A 618 3.13 22.15 -13.54
C VAL A 618 3.48 22.64 -14.96
N THR A 619 4.44 23.55 -15.10
CA THR A 619 4.89 24.10 -16.39
C THR A 619 5.62 23.11 -17.30
N SER A 620 6.14 22.00 -16.76
CA SER A 620 6.91 20.98 -17.51
C SER A 620 6.05 19.80 -18.00
N GLN A 621 4.72 19.87 -17.82
CA GLN A 621 3.81 18.77 -18.13
C GLN A 621 3.49 18.67 -19.63
N VAL A 622 3.35 17.43 -20.12
CA VAL A 622 2.76 17.18 -21.45
C VAL A 622 1.25 17.38 -21.34
N GLN A 623 0.73 18.33 -22.10
CA GLN A 623 -0.69 18.67 -22.15
C GLN A 623 -1.55 17.45 -22.51
N LYS A 624 -2.32 16.92 -21.55
CA LYS A 624 -3.34 15.86 -21.78
C LYS A 624 -4.71 16.44 -22.13
N PHE A 625 -4.95 17.70 -21.79
CA PHE A 625 -6.20 18.39 -22.02
C PHE A 625 -5.95 19.71 -22.72
N ASP A 626 -6.73 19.95 -23.76
CA ASP A 626 -6.84 21.25 -24.40
C ASP A 626 -7.91 22.06 -23.66
N ILE A 627 -7.56 23.29 -23.25
CA ILE A 627 -8.44 24.16 -22.49
C ILE A 627 -8.56 25.47 -23.27
N ASP A 628 -9.78 25.83 -23.62
CA ASP A 628 -10.10 27.07 -24.29
C ASP A 628 -11.00 27.91 -23.38
N VAL A 629 -10.68 29.20 -23.25
CA VAL A 629 -11.35 30.11 -22.33
C VAL A 629 -11.76 31.35 -23.08
N LEU A 630 -13.06 31.62 -23.12
CA LEU A 630 -13.63 32.78 -23.78
C LEU A 630 -14.34 33.66 -22.76
N ARG A 631 -13.92 34.92 -22.64
CA ARG A 631 -14.61 35.91 -21.82
C ARG A 631 -15.79 36.51 -22.59
N TYR A 632 -16.99 36.44 -22.03
CA TYR A 632 -18.15 37.04 -22.65
C TYR A 632 -18.12 38.57 -22.53
N GLY A 633 -18.70 39.24 -23.53
CA GLY A 633 -18.84 40.70 -23.55
C GLY A 633 -19.79 41.27 -22.49
N THR A 634 -20.56 40.41 -21.79
CA THR A 634 -21.39 40.77 -20.63
C THR A 634 -20.56 41.05 -19.37
N SER A 635 -19.28 40.66 -19.36
CA SER A 635 -18.38 40.93 -18.24
C SER A 635 -18.22 42.43 -18.00
N ASN A 636 -18.38 42.86 -16.76
CA ASN A 636 -18.13 44.23 -16.30
C ASN A 636 -17.07 44.25 -15.18
N GLU A 637 -17.04 45.33 -14.38
CA GLU A 637 -16.09 45.47 -13.27
C GLU A 637 -16.43 44.59 -12.07
N ASP A 638 -17.69 44.20 -11.90
CA ASP A 638 -18.18 43.45 -10.74
C ASP A 638 -18.43 41.97 -11.06
N TYR A 639 -18.73 41.65 -12.32
CA TYR A 639 -19.03 40.31 -12.79
C TYR A 639 -18.16 39.95 -13.99
N THR A 640 -17.56 38.77 -13.94
CA THR A 640 -16.75 38.21 -15.02
C THR A 640 -17.32 36.88 -15.47
N ASP A 641 -17.88 36.87 -16.67
CA ASP A 641 -18.50 35.68 -17.26
C ASP A 641 -17.54 35.02 -18.24
N TRP A 642 -17.26 33.74 -18.03
CA TRP A 642 -16.39 32.94 -18.88
C TRP A 642 -17.12 31.72 -19.43
N ARG A 643 -16.79 31.37 -20.67
CA ARG A 643 -17.00 30.05 -21.23
C ARG A 643 -15.69 29.28 -21.14
N VAL A 644 -15.69 28.19 -20.39
CA VAL A 644 -14.55 27.28 -20.30
C VAL A 644 -14.89 26.04 -21.10
N CYS A 645 -14.03 25.68 -22.04
CA CYS A 645 -14.16 24.49 -22.85
C CYS A 645 -12.95 23.57 -22.64
N ILE A 646 -13.21 22.28 -22.45
CA ILE A 646 -12.20 21.27 -22.15
C ILE A 646 -12.32 20.14 -23.18
N ARG A 647 -11.18 19.67 -23.68
CA ARG A 647 -11.11 18.53 -24.60
C ARG A 647 -9.95 17.62 -24.22
N PHE A 648 -10.17 16.30 -24.19
CA PHE A 648 -9.12 15.33 -23.95
C PHE A 648 -8.27 15.05 -25.21
N LEU A 649 -6.95 14.96 -25.03
CA LEU A 649 -5.97 14.67 -26.08
C LEU A 649 -5.35 13.27 -25.85
N PRO A 650 -5.98 12.19 -26.31
CA PRO A 650 -5.48 10.82 -26.12
C PRO A 650 -4.17 10.60 -26.89
N LYS A 651 -3.22 9.87 -26.29
CA LYS A 651 -1.99 9.43 -26.97
C LYS A 651 -2.16 8.09 -27.68
N GLY A 652 -3.18 7.30 -27.31
CA GLY A 652 -3.48 6.00 -27.92
C GLY A 652 -4.97 5.81 -28.18
N PHE A 653 -5.32 4.94 -29.15
CA PHE A 653 -6.70 4.71 -29.60
C PHE A 653 -7.66 4.18 -28.52
N TYR A 654 -7.15 3.57 -27.45
CA TYR A 654 -7.96 3.00 -26.36
C TYR A 654 -7.93 3.83 -25.07
N GLU A 655 -7.26 4.98 -25.07
CA GLU A 655 -7.17 5.84 -23.88
C GLU A 655 -8.48 6.61 -23.73
N LYS A 656 -9.11 6.48 -22.55
CA LYS A 656 -10.31 7.21 -22.16
C LYS A 656 -10.09 7.81 -20.79
N THR A 657 -10.72 8.95 -20.53
CA THR A 657 -10.73 9.54 -19.20
C THR A 657 -11.76 8.85 -18.32
N HIS A 658 -11.52 8.86 -17.01
CA HIS A 658 -12.54 8.55 -16.01
C HIS A 658 -13.04 9.87 -15.40
N MET A 659 -13.11 9.95 -14.07
CA MET A 659 -13.55 11.17 -13.40
C MET A 659 -12.53 12.29 -13.62
N VAL A 660 -12.92 13.33 -14.36
CA VAL A 660 -12.07 14.48 -14.68
C VAL A 660 -12.47 15.65 -13.80
N THR A 661 -11.52 16.23 -13.07
CA THR A 661 -11.74 17.42 -12.26
C THR A 661 -11.13 18.65 -12.94
N CYS A 662 -11.94 19.70 -13.09
CA CYS A 662 -11.54 21.04 -13.49
C CYS A 662 -11.56 21.97 -12.26
N GLU A 663 -10.41 22.45 -11.85
CA GLU A 663 -10.26 23.46 -10.79
C GLU A 663 -10.02 24.83 -11.40
N ILE A 664 -10.84 25.80 -11.01
CA ILE A 664 -10.80 27.20 -11.45
C ILE A 664 -10.50 28.04 -10.21
N ALA A 665 -9.31 28.64 -10.16
CA ALA A 665 -8.97 29.66 -9.20
C ALA A 665 -9.26 31.03 -9.83
N PHE A 666 -10.11 31.82 -9.18
CA PHE A 666 -10.51 33.13 -9.70
C PHE A 666 -9.38 34.17 -9.57
N PRO A 667 -9.35 35.20 -10.42
CA PRO A 667 -8.45 36.35 -10.27
C PRO A 667 -8.55 36.99 -8.88
N THR A 668 -7.48 37.62 -8.42
CA THR A 668 -7.48 38.26 -7.09
C THR A 668 -8.60 39.29 -6.98
N GLY A 669 -9.36 39.21 -5.88
CA GLY A 669 -10.54 40.05 -5.63
C GLY A 669 -11.87 39.45 -6.10
N TYR A 670 -11.86 38.30 -6.78
CA TYR A 670 -13.05 37.62 -7.28
C TYR A 670 -13.30 36.28 -6.56
N ILE A 671 -14.57 35.92 -6.41
CA ILE A 671 -15.06 34.63 -5.90
C ILE A 671 -16.03 34.01 -6.91
N ALA A 672 -16.31 32.71 -6.79
CA ALA A 672 -17.36 32.08 -7.59
C ALA A 672 -18.74 32.68 -7.24
N LEU A 673 -19.59 32.90 -8.24
CA LEU A 673 -20.98 33.29 -8.01
C LEU A 673 -21.84 32.04 -7.72
N ASP A 674 -22.62 32.06 -6.64
CA ASP A 674 -23.45 30.92 -6.21
C ASP A 674 -24.39 30.41 -7.32
N ASP A 675 -25.09 31.32 -8.02
CA ASP A 675 -25.99 30.96 -9.14
C ASP A 675 -25.25 30.16 -10.23
N SER A 676 -23.98 30.52 -10.51
CA SER A 676 -23.17 29.81 -11.49
C SER A 676 -22.78 28.41 -11.02
N VAL A 677 -22.62 28.20 -9.72
CA VAL A 677 -22.33 26.89 -9.12
C VAL A 677 -23.57 25.99 -9.18
N ASP A 678 -24.74 26.56 -8.92
CA ASP A 678 -26.02 25.85 -8.99
C ASP A 678 -26.36 25.41 -10.42
N GLU A 679 -26.12 26.26 -11.42
CA GLU A 679 -26.27 25.89 -12.84
C GLU A 679 -25.33 24.73 -13.24
N LEU A 680 -24.09 24.75 -12.75
CA LEU A 680 -23.12 23.68 -13.03
C LEU A 680 -23.51 22.35 -12.39
N ASN A 681 -24.11 22.37 -11.20
CA ASN A 681 -24.62 21.17 -10.53
C ASN A 681 -25.81 20.53 -11.25
N GLN A 682 -26.51 21.26 -12.12
CA GLN A 682 -27.64 20.75 -12.87
C GLN A 682 -27.24 20.09 -14.21
N LEU A 683 -25.95 20.13 -14.57
CA LEU A 683 -25.47 19.48 -15.79
C LEU A 683 -25.40 17.96 -15.59
N ASP A 684 -26.04 17.19 -16.48
CA ASP A 684 -26.18 15.72 -16.37
C ASP A 684 -24.85 14.97 -16.17
N ASP A 685 -23.76 15.51 -16.73
CA ASP A 685 -22.45 14.86 -16.71
C ASP A 685 -21.52 15.37 -15.60
N VAL A 686 -22.00 16.28 -14.74
CA VAL A 686 -21.27 16.82 -13.58
C VAL A 686 -21.64 16.01 -12.35
N VAL A 687 -20.64 15.37 -11.75
CA VAL A 687 -20.79 14.57 -10.53
C VAL A 687 -20.91 15.46 -9.29
N ALA A 688 -20.08 16.51 -9.24
CA ALA A 688 -20.05 17.43 -8.10
C ALA A 688 -19.34 18.75 -8.44
N THR A 689 -19.82 19.83 -7.83
CA THR A 689 -19.06 21.07 -7.70
C THR A 689 -18.73 21.36 -6.24
N VAL A 690 -17.52 21.86 -5.98
CA VAL A 690 -17.03 22.15 -4.62
C VAL A 690 -16.31 23.49 -4.61
N LEU A 691 -16.73 24.38 -3.72
CA LEU A 691 -16.03 25.63 -3.42
C LEU A 691 -14.95 25.39 -2.37
N LYS A 692 -13.75 25.93 -2.60
CA LYS A 692 -12.57 25.82 -1.72
C LYS A 692 -11.98 27.21 -1.47
N ASN A 693 -11.22 27.35 -0.38
CA ASN A 693 -10.47 28.54 -0.01
C ASN A 693 -11.33 29.82 0.04
N ASP A 694 -12.36 29.84 0.88
CA ASP A 694 -13.32 30.96 0.97
C ASP A 694 -13.87 31.38 -0.41
N GLU A 695 -14.32 30.40 -1.19
CA GLU A 695 -15.00 30.58 -2.49
C GLU A 695 -14.13 31.16 -3.62
N THR A 696 -12.83 31.35 -3.37
CA THR A 696 -11.85 31.82 -4.38
C THR A 696 -11.44 30.74 -5.38
N GLN A 697 -11.81 29.47 -5.11
CA GLN A 697 -11.56 28.34 -5.99
C GLN A 697 -12.82 27.48 -6.16
N LEU A 698 -13.19 27.22 -7.41
CA LEU A 698 -14.28 26.32 -7.81
C LEU A 698 -13.70 25.03 -8.40
N SER A 699 -14.15 23.88 -7.92
CA SER A 699 -13.75 22.56 -8.41
C SER A 699 -14.96 21.84 -8.99
N ILE A 700 -14.93 21.51 -10.28
CA ILE A 700 -16.01 20.85 -11.02
C ILE A 700 -15.53 19.45 -11.41
N THR A 701 -16.26 18.39 -11.06
CA THR A 701 -15.90 17.01 -11.39
C THR A 701 -16.91 16.44 -12.38
N PHE A 702 -16.41 15.94 -13.51
CA PHE A 702 -17.20 15.30 -14.57
C PHE A 702 -17.03 13.79 -14.52
N GLU A 703 -18.04 13.05 -14.98
CA GLU A 703 -17.95 11.58 -15.11
C GLU A 703 -16.88 11.15 -16.11
N GLU A 704 -16.80 11.85 -17.25
CA GLU A 704 -15.76 11.72 -18.27
C GLU A 704 -15.65 12.99 -19.14
N ILE A 705 -14.47 13.23 -19.73
CA ILE A 705 -14.27 14.21 -20.81
C ILE A 705 -13.59 13.53 -21.99
N GLY A 706 -14.33 13.37 -23.08
CA GLY A 706 -13.83 12.76 -24.30
C GLY A 706 -13.03 13.69 -25.22
N VAL A 707 -12.76 13.18 -26.42
CA VAL A 707 -12.16 13.94 -27.53
C VAL A 707 -13.06 15.04 -28.07
N GLN A 708 -14.37 14.98 -27.78
CA GLN A 708 -15.30 16.05 -28.09
C GLN A 708 -15.17 17.15 -27.03
N GLN A 709 -15.04 18.39 -27.51
CA GLN A 709 -14.89 19.56 -26.65
C GLN A 709 -16.18 19.81 -25.87
N LYS A 710 -16.05 19.90 -24.55
CA LYS A 710 -17.16 20.14 -23.63
C LYS A 710 -17.03 21.52 -23.03
N CYS A 711 -18.09 22.31 -23.08
CA CYS A 711 -18.07 23.70 -22.64
C CYS A 711 -19.11 23.95 -21.56
N PHE A 712 -18.75 24.79 -20.60
CA PHE A 712 -19.63 25.25 -19.53
C PHE A 712 -19.33 26.71 -19.19
N ASN A 713 -20.28 27.38 -18.57
CA ASN A 713 -20.15 28.78 -18.19
C ASN A 713 -19.80 28.88 -16.71
N VAL A 714 -18.96 29.86 -16.37
CA VAL A 714 -18.56 30.17 -15.00
C VAL A 714 -18.55 31.68 -14.82
N THR A 715 -19.21 32.15 -13.77
CA THR A 715 -19.24 33.57 -13.41
C THR A 715 -18.47 33.81 -12.12
N GLY A 716 -17.54 34.77 -12.15
CA GLY A 716 -16.85 35.28 -10.98
C GLY A 716 -17.42 36.63 -10.55
N PHE A 717 -17.69 36.79 -9.26
CA PHE A 717 -18.14 38.04 -8.63
C PHE A 717 -17.00 38.73 -7.89
N ARG A 718 -16.85 40.04 -8.08
CA ARG A 718 -15.82 40.86 -7.43
C ARG A 718 -16.22 41.20 -6.00
N ARG A 719 -15.58 40.53 -5.05
CA ARG A 719 -15.77 40.78 -3.62
C ARG A 719 -14.94 41.98 -3.12
N ASN A 720 -13.71 42.12 -3.62
CA ASN A 720 -12.76 43.14 -3.17
C ASN A 720 -12.17 43.94 -4.35
N VAL A 721 -11.93 45.23 -4.12
CA VAL A 721 -11.25 46.13 -5.07
C VAL A 721 -9.75 46.09 -4.82
N GLU A 722 -9.02 45.38 -5.67
CA GLU A 722 -7.56 45.28 -5.62
C GLU A 722 -6.86 46.24 -6.58
N THR A 723 -5.77 46.87 -6.16
CA THR A 723 -4.94 47.81 -6.94
C THR A 723 -4.18 47.11 -8.07
N ARG A 724 -3.95 45.79 -7.96
CA ARG A 724 -3.34 44.96 -8.99
C ARG A 724 -3.97 43.56 -9.01
N GLN A 725 -4.83 43.33 -10.00
CA GLN A 725 -5.48 42.03 -10.20
C GLN A 725 -4.49 41.02 -10.82
N LEU A 726 -4.24 39.90 -10.14
CA LEU A 726 -3.49 38.78 -10.70
C LEU A 726 -4.44 37.84 -11.46
N PRO A 727 -3.97 37.22 -12.55
CA PRO A 727 -4.80 36.29 -13.33
C PRO A 727 -5.18 35.07 -12.50
N GLY A 728 -6.38 34.54 -12.73
CA GLY A 728 -6.80 33.24 -12.23
C GLY A 728 -6.09 32.09 -12.95
N THR A 729 -6.27 30.86 -12.46
CA THR A 729 -5.71 29.66 -13.08
C THR A 729 -6.78 28.59 -13.26
N ILE A 730 -6.80 27.93 -14.41
CA ILE A 730 -7.64 26.75 -14.68
C ILE A 730 -6.73 25.53 -14.77
N LYS A 731 -7.06 24.47 -14.04
CA LYS A 731 -6.33 23.21 -13.98
C LYS A 731 -7.29 22.07 -14.24
N VAL A 732 -6.96 21.20 -15.18
CA VAL A 732 -7.77 20.01 -15.51
C VAL A 732 -6.92 18.76 -15.34
N PHE A 733 -7.44 17.75 -14.67
CA PHE A 733 -6.76 16.48 -14.47
C PHE A 733 -7.75 15.33 -14.32
N ASP A 734 -7.32 14.13 -14.71
CA ASP A 734 -8.05 12.88 -14.46
C ASP A 734 -7.66 12.32 -13.09
N LEU A 735 -8.66 11.93 -12.28
CA LEU A 735 -8.44 11.35 -10.94
C LEU A 735 -7.80 9.95 -10.98
N SER A 736 -7.81 9.27 -12.13
CA SER A 736 -7.08 8.01 -12.31
C SER A 736 -5.57 8.19 -12.52
N ASP A 737 -5.13 9.42 -12.85
CA ASP A 737 -3.73 9.80 -13.09
C ASP A 737 -3.06 10.52 -11.91
N SER A 738 -3.79 10.76 -10.80
CA SER A 738 -3.31 11.54 -9.63
C SER A 738 -2.50 10.73 -8.64
#